data_AF-A0A5B7AIV7-F1
#
_entry.id   AF-A0A5B7AIV7-F1
#
_cell.length_a   1.000
_cell.length_b   1.000
_cell.length_c   1.000
_cell.angle_alpha   90.00
_cell.angle_beta   90.00
_cell.angle_gamma   90.00
#
_symmetry.space_group_name_H-M   'P 1'
#
loop_
_entity.id
_entity.type
_entity.pdbx_description
1 polymer ?
#
loop_
_entity_poly.entity_id
_entity_poly.type
_entity_poly.pdbx_seq_one_letter_code
_entity_poly.pdbx_strand_id
1 'polypeptide(L)'
;MGSSMTVDVSVESAGMLERLMLAQAQECVFENTIAKGSTPGVCAKISRQVGLYYEEALAALNVAPLNQHFDKTWITHVQLKAALFYSEACYRYSLELHEKEEIAEEIARLKSGVSALSEAKQSSSKGAAQQLLDAINKLETNLNRNLERAVKENDRVYLMRVPPTSSLPPLPAFSMVKSMSMNEVLDASKEKMFASLVPDSSAKALSRYTEMVDDIIRTQAEKLQRGSELTRVRLNEMDLPDSILALEGNFILPTALKEDVEAMQICGGPTGLEVELQKLRDLRRVNQELLVQTEELLQKEAREDAQFRSQFGLRWIRPQSSTLTKNLQERLNRFAANLKQAAESDARIERSVREHLELMSILDHRPIEAALPTLARPIMSLDANEDAIVGALKQSLRQLETLGAQRAGLEDMLKEMKRKDDILPKLMASTGSYEDLFRKEIVKYDHLCEEIVQNIEAQEQLLLQIQAQNDEFAAIFNLEDYKASREKSYKQIEAAIAKFREIKENINEGLKFYITLQDAITNIKQQCSDFVMTRNIQCREMIEDVQRQIAGLSFQDGKNTGAYNYPPVGQPHQTQRSNSQQQTDPGNMPLSRPQTPYYQPPEQPAMSGYAHPPPPYGSPQQPPPPYHVPAAGPPYPPPQHQQQPAVSHEYGQPAYPGWRGPYYNPHGQQPGSVPRPPYTVPSPYPPHQSGYYKQ
;
A
#
# COMPACT_ATOMS: atom_id res chain seq x y z
N MET A 1 30.57 -33.55 -13.48
CA MET A 1 30.20 -34.92 -13.91
C MET A 1 31.36 -35.83 -13.56
N GLY A 2 31.14 -36.95 -12.87
CA GLY A 2 32.19 -37.94 -12.60
C GLY A 2 32.21 -38.98 -13.71
N SER A 3 33.20 -38.93 -14.60
CA SER A 3 33.25 -39.75 -15.82
C SER A 3 33.93 -41.10 -15.60
N SER A 4 33.32 -41.96 -14.78
CA SER A 4 33.64 -43.39 -14.71
C SER A 4 32.39 -44.19 -14.38
N MET A 5 31.72 -44.72 -15.40
CA MET A 5 30.73 -45.78 -15.19
C MET A 5 31.45 -47.02 -14.64
N THR A 6 30.87 -47.67 -13.64
CA THR A 6 31.40 -48.92 -13.10
C THR A 6 31.19 -50.06 -14.10
N VAL A 7 32.02 -51.11 -14.01
CA VAL A 7 32.08 -52.16 -15.05
C VAL A 7 30.75 -52.94 -15.13
N ASP A 8 30.07 -53.14 -14.02
CA ASP A 8 28.74 -53.75 -13.92
C ASP A 8 27.69 -53.10 -14.84
N VAL A 9 27.67 -51.76 -14.92
CA VAL A 9 26.75 -50.96 -15.74
C VAL A 9 27.35 -50.49 -17.08
N SER A 10 28.53 -50.98 -17.45
CA SER A 10 29.14 -50.70 -18.77
C SER A 10 28.28 -51.24 -19.92
N VAL A 11 28.45 -50.69 -21.13
CA VAL A 11 27.71 -51.13 -22.34
C VAL A 11 28.03 -52.60 -22.65
N GLU A 12 29.29 -52.98 -22.42
CA GLU A 12 29.82 -54.33 -22.58
C GLU A 12 29.15 -55.30 -21.59
N SER A 13 29.08 -54.93 -20.31
CA SER A 13 28.43 -55.74 -19.26
C SER A 13 26.93 -55.86 -19.48
N ALA A 14 26.24 -54.75 -19.72
CA ALA A 14 24.80 -54.73 -19.97
C ALA A 14 24.44 -55.59 -21.19
N GLY A 15 25.20 -55.48 -22.30
CA GLY A 15 25.00 -56.29 -23.50
C GLY A 15 25.37 -57.78 -23.32
N MET A 16 26.31 -58.11 -22.43
CA MET A 16 26.62 -59.50 -22.07
C MET A 16 25.49 -60.10 -21.21
N LEU A 17 25.01 -59.35 -20.21
CA LEU A 17 23.90 -59.75 -19.35
C LEU A 17 22.59 -59.91 -20.13
N GLU A 18 22.30 -59.01 -21.08
CA GLU A 18 21.13 -59.14 -21.98
C GLU A 18 21.16 -60.47 -22.75
N ARG A 19 22.30 -60.83 -23.37
CA ARG A 19 22.47 -62.11 -24.07
C ARG A 19 22.32 -63.31 -23.14
N LEU A 20 22.86 -63.22 -21.92
CA LEU A 20 22.72 -64.26 -20.91
C LEU A 20 21.26 -64.46 -20.45
N MET A 21 20.51 -63.37 -20.28
CA MET A 21 19.07 -63.42 -19.95
C MET A 21 18.25 -63.96 -21.14
N LEU A 22 18.59 -63.61 -22.38
CA LEU A 22 17.95 -64.18 -23.58
C LEU A 22 18.23 -65.68 -23.72
N ALA A 23 19.45 -66.14 -23.41
CA ALA A 23 19.80 -67.56 -23.36
C ALA A 23 18.94 -68.32 -22.33
N GLN A 24 18.84 -67.80 -21.10
CA GLN A 24 18.03 -68.39 -20.04
C GLN A 24 16.52 -68.35 -20.34
N ALA A 25 16.02 -67.27 -20.93
CA ALA A 25 14.61 -67.18 -21.35
C ALA A 25 14.29 -68.20 -22.46
N GLN A 26 15.18 -68.35 -23.45
CA GLN A 26 15.05 -69.36 -24.50
C GLN A 26 15.19 -70.79 -23.93
N GLU A 27 15.99 -71.00 -22.88
CA GLU A 27 16.06 -72.28 -22.14
C GLU A 27 14.73 -72.63 -21.48
N CYS A 28 14.09 -71.68 -20.78
CA CYS A 28 12.76 -71.89 -20.22
C CYS A 28 11.70 -72.18 -21.31
N VAL A 29 11.83 -71.58 -22.51
CA VAL A 29 10.99 -71.95 -23.66
C VAL A 29 11.29 -73.37 -24.13
N PHE A 30 12.55 -73.79 -24.18
CA PHE A 30 12.95 -75.15 -24.56
C PHE A 30 12.40 -76.23 -23.61
N GLU A 31 12.51 -76.03 -22.30
CA GLU A 31 11.94 -76.96 -21.31
C GLU A 31 10.40 -77.07 -21.45
N ASN A 32 9.74 -75.93 -21.64
CA ASN A 32 8.29 -75.84 -21.89
C ASN A 32 7.89 -76.53 -23.22
N THR A 33 8.71 -76.39 -24.27
CA THR A 33 8.55 -77.10 -25.55
C THR A 33 8.63 -78.62 -25.38
N ILE A 34 9.57 -79.13 -24.57
CA ILE A 34 9.63 -80.56 -24.24
C ILE A 34 8.41 -80.99 -23.42
N ALA A 35 8.05 -80.24 -22.38
CA ALA A 35 6.93 -80.57 -21.49
C ALA A 35 5.58 -80.65 -22.24
N LYS A 36 5.43 -79.88 -23.32
CA LYS A 36 4.28 -79.92 -24.25
C LYS A 36 4.28 -81.09 -25.24
N GLY A 37 5.31 -81.94 -25.25
CA GLY A 37 5.42 -83.07 -26.18
C GLY A 37 5.69 -82.65 -27.64
N SER A 38 6.37 -81.53 -27.86
CA SER A 38 6.71 -81.05 -29.20
C SER A 38 7.65 -82.02 -29.93
N THR A 39 7.60 -82.04 -31.26
CA THR A 39 8.41 -82.98 -32.07
C THR A 39 9.93 -82.76 -31.88
N PRO A 40 10.77 -83.81 -32.07
CA PRO A 40 12.21 -83.71 -31.88
C PRO A 40 12.86 -82.58 -32.70
N GLY A 41 12.45 -82.40 -33.96
CA GLY A 41 12.94 -81.32 -34.82
C GLY A 41 12.61 -79.90 -34.34
N VAL A 42 11.46 -79.69 -33.71
CA VAL A 42 11.12 -78.39 -33.08
C VAL A 42 11.95 -78.18 -31.82
N CYS A 43 12.12 -79.22 -31.00
CA CYS A 43 13.00 -79.19 -29.84
C CYS A 43 14.44 -78.85 -30.25
N ALA A 44 14.97 -79.49 -31.29
CA ALA A 44 16.33 -79.26 -31.79
C ALA A 44 16.57 -77.80 -32.21
N LYS A 45 15.64 -77.20 -32.95
CA LYS A 45 15.74 -75.80 -33.42
C LYS A 45 15.75 -74.79 -32.28
N ILE A 46 14.89 -74.99 -31.28
CA ILE A 46 14.82 -74.13 -30.10
C ILE A 46 16.08 -74.34 -29.25
N SER A 47 16.51 -75.59 -29.04
CA SER A 47 17.74 -75.97 -28.32
C SER A 47 19.01 -75.36 -28.93
N ARG A 48 19.15 -75.40 -30.27
CA ARG A 48 20.32 -74.80 -30.94
C ARG A 48 20.39 -73.29 -30.70
N GLN A 49 19.24 -72.61 -30.64
CA GLN A 49 19.20 -71.18 -30.31
C GLN A 49 19.56 -70.88 -28.85
N VAL A 50 19.21 -71.76 -27.90
CA VAL A 50 19.72 -71.66 -26.51
C VAL A 50 21.26 -71.72 -26.53
N GLY A 51 21.83 -72.70 -27.25
CA GLY A 51 23.28 -72.85 -27.42
C GLY A 51 23.93 -71.60 -28.03
N LEU A 52 23.36 -71.05 -29.11
CA LEU A 52 23.85 -69.82 -29.75
C LEU A 52 23.86 -68.61 -28.80
N TYR A 53 22.79 -68.38 -28.04
CA TYR A 53 22.77 -67.24 -27.11
C TYR A 53 23.78 -67.43 -25.95
N TYR A 54 24.02 -68.66 -25.48
CA TYR A 54 25.11 -68.93 -24.53
C TYR A 54 26.50 -68.80 -25.17
N GLU A 55 26.69 -69.15 -26.44
CA GLU A 55 27.93 -68.92 -27.19
C GLU A 55 28.24 -67.42 -27.35
N GLU A 56 27.23 -66.60 -27.70
CA GLU A 56 27.37 -65.14 -27.77
C GLU A 56 27.67 -64.52 -26.39
N ALA A 57 26.98 -64.96 -25.33
CA ALA A 57 27.24 -64.51 -23.97
C ALA A 57 28.65 -64.92 -23.50
N LEU A 58 29.10 -66.14 -23.82
CA LEU A 58 30.44 -66.63 -23.52
C LEU A 58 31.52 -65.80 -24.23
N ALA A 59 31.30 -65.49 -25.51
CA ALA A 59 32.23 -64.68 -26.30
C ALA A 59 32.41 -63.29 -25.69
N ALA A 60 31.32 -62.63 -25.29
CA ALA A 60 31.38 -61.33 -24.62
C ALA A 60 32.04 -61.42 -23.23
N LEU A 61 31.64 -62.41 -22.40
CA LEU A 61 32.13 -62.59 -21.03
C LEU A 61 33.65 -62.88 -20.95
N ASN A 62 34.23 -63.48 -21.99
CA ASN A 62 35.68 -63.74 -22.05
C ASN A 62 36.54 -62.54 -22.45
N VAL A 63 35.94 -61.38 -22.80
CA VAL A 63 36.68 -60.14 -23.13
C VAL A 63 36.93 -59.32 -21.85
N ALA A 64 38.07 -58.61 -21.80
CA ALA A 64 38.36 -57.68 -20.70
C ALA A 64 37.58 -56.38 -20.89
N PRO A 65 37.03 -55.75 -19.83
CA PRO A 65 37.23 -56.06 -18.41
C PRO A 65 36.32 -57.15 -17.82
N LEU A 66 35.32 -57.64 -18.55
CA LEU A 66 34.29 -58.55 -18.01
C LEU A 66 34.90 -59.84 -17.43
N ASN A 67 35.89 -60.41 -18.12
CA ASN A 67 36.62 -61.61 -17.70
C ASN A 67 37.47 -61.46 -16.41
N GLN A 68 37.60 -60.24 -15.90
CA GLN A 68 38.25 -59.90 -14.62
C GLN A 68 37.25 -59.41 -13.57
N HIS A 69 36.05 -58.99 -14.00
CA HIS A 69 35.02 -58.44 -13.13
C HIS A 69 34.05 -59.51 -12.61
N PHE A 70 33.64 -60.45 -13.47
CA PHE A 70 32.78 -61.57 -13.09
C PHE A 70 33.59 -62.75 -12.55
N ASP A 71 33.01 -63.51 -11.61
CA ASP A 71 33.64 -64.71 -11.09
C ASP A 71 33.77 -65.80 -12.17
N LYS A 72 34.88 -66.54 -12.16
CA LYS A 72 35.20 -67.55 -13.18
C LYS A 72 34.15 -68.68 -13.28
N THR A 73 33.39 -68.94 -12.22
CA THR A 73 32.24 -69.87 -12.24
C THR A 73 31.17 -69.46 -13.26
N TRP A 74 31.03 -68.17 -13.60
CA TRP A 74 30.12 -67.71 -14.65
C TRP A 74 30.59 -68.18 -16.03
N ILE A 75 31.87 -68.00 -16.35
CA ILE A 75 32.47 -68.50 -17.61
C ILE A 75 32.29 -70.02 -17.70
N THR A 76 32.60 -70.73 -16.62
CA THR A 76 32.39 -72.19 -16.50
C THR A 76 30.93 -72.58 -16.75
N HIS A 77 29.96 -71.91 -16.11
CA HIS A 77 28.53 -72.21 -16.23
C HIS A 77 28.02 -71.96 -17.66
N VAL A 78 28.33 -70.80 -18.23
CA VAL A 78 27.90 -70.40 -19.57
C VAL A 78 28.49 -71.32 -20.64
N GLN A 79 29.76 -71.72 -20.51
CA GLN A 79 30.41 -72.66 -21.42
C GLN A 79 29.79 -74.07 -21.36
N LEU A 80 29.52 -74.60 -20.15
CA LEU A 80 28.85 -75.89 -20.00
C LEU A 80 27.41 -75.85 -20.52
N LYS A 81 26.69 -74.73 -20.35
CA LYS A 81 25.35 -74.52 -20.92
C LYS A 81 25.37 -74.47 -22.45
N ALA A 82 26.30 -73.74 -23.06
CA ALA A 82 26.48 -73.72 -24.51
C ALA A 82 26.70 -75.14 -25.07
N ALA A 83 27.63 -75.90 -24.49
CA ALA A 83 27.92 -77.28 -24.89
C ALA A 83 26.73 -78.22 -24.65
N LEU A 84 26.03 -78.10 -23.52
CA LEU A 84 24.80 -78.85 -23.23
C LEU A 84 23.76 -78.64 -24.31
N PHE A 85 23.44 -77.40 -24.66
CA PHE A 85 22.38 -77.08 -25.62
C PHE A 85 22.74 -77.30 -27.08
N TYR A 86 24.02 -77.17 -27.46
CA TYR A 86 24.50 -77.68 -28.76
C TYR A 86 24.29 -79.21 -28.87
N SER A 87 24.61 -79.94 -27.80
CA SER A 87 24.58 -81.41 -27.79
C SER A 87 23.16 -81.97 -27.65
N GLU A 88 22.29 -81.27 -26.94
CA GLU A 88 20.86 -81.56 -26.86
C GLU A 88 20.18 -81.27 -28.21
N ALA A 89 20.59 -80.21 -28.93
CA ALA A 89 20.17 -79.99 -30.30
C ALA A 89 20.63 -81.11 -31.25
N CYS A 90 21.88 -81.57 -31.13
CA CYS A 90 22.38 -82.74 -31.88
C CYS A 90 21.57 -84.01 -31.57
N TYR A 91 21.27 -84.28 -30.29
CA TYR A 91 20.46 -85.41 -29.85
C TYR A 91 19.04 -85.36 -30.42
N ARG A 92 18.34 -84.23 -30.26
CA ARG A 92 16.96 -84.07 -30.73
C ARG A 92 16.86 -84.11 -32.25
N TYR A 93 17.86 -83.62 -32.97
CA TYR A 93 17.92 -83.72 -34.43
C TYR A 93 18.23 -85.15 -34.89
N SER A 94 19.06 -85.90 -34.15
CA SER A 94 19.30 -87.33 -34.44
C SER A 94 18.01 -88.15 -34.43
N LEU A 95 17.08 -87.86 -33.50
CA LEU A 95 15.77 -88.53 -33.47
C LEU A 95 14.93 -88.21 -34.72
N GLU A 96 14.94 -86.96 -35.22
CA GLU A 96 14.26 -86.57 -36.47
C GLU A 96 14.90 -87.23 -37.71
N LEU A 97 16.23 -87.35 -37.74
CA LEU A 97 16.95 -88.07 -38.81
C LEU A 97 16.66 -89.57 -38.77
N HIS A 98 16.52 -90.15 -37.57
CA HIS A 98 16.17 -91.55 -37.39
C HIS A 98 14.77 -91.87 -37.90
N GLU A 99 13.79 -90.99 -37.62
CA GLU A 99 12.41 -91.07 -38.16
C GLU A 99 12.35 -90.98 -39.70
N LYS A 100 13.44 -90.57 -40.36
CA LYS A 100 13.59 -90.47 -41.83
C LYS A 100 14.55 -91.50 -42.44
N GLU A 101 15.08 -92.42 -41.63
CA GLU A 101 16.11 -93.38 -42.03
C GLU A 101 17.45 -92.73 -42.50
N GLU A 102 17.72 -91.46 -42.13
CA GLU A 102 18.94 -90.71 -42.49
C GLU A 102 20.14 -91.06 -41.55
N ILE A 103 20.34 -92.36 -41.31
CA ILE A 103 21.17 -92.92 -40.21
C ILE A 103 22.66 -92.50 -40.30
N ALA A 104 23.19 -92.30 -41.51
CA ALA A 104 24.55 -91.79 -41.68
C ALA A 104 24.75 -90.41 -41.04
N GLU A 105 23.77 -89.50 -41.21
CA GLU A 105 23.83 -88.20 -40.54
C GLU A 105 23.50 -88.32 -39.05
N GLU A 106 22.56 -89.20 -38.64
CA GLU A 106 22.28 -89.49 -37.22
C GLU A 106 23.59 -89.79 -36.46
N ILE A 107 24.39 -90.74 -36.96
CA ILE A 107 25.67 -91.15 -36.36
C ILE A 107 26.65 -89.97 -36.29
N ALA A 108 26.74 -89.16 -37.35
CA ALA A 108 27.67 -88.03 -37.41
C ALA A 108 27.26 -86.90 -36.43
N ARG A 109 25.96 -86.60 -36.32
CA ARG A 109 25.40 -85.64 -35.35
C ARG A 109 25.62 -86.08 -33.92
N LEU A 110 25.34 -87.36 -33.63
CA LEU A 110 25.55 -87.94 -32.30
C LEU A 110 27.02 -87.89 -31.88
N LYS A 111 27.96 -88.22 -32.78
CA LYS A 111 29.41 -88.07 -32.54
C LYS A 111 29.79 -86.62 -32.25
N SER A 112 29.22 -85.66 -32.99
CA SER A 112 29.47 -84.22 -32.77
C SER A 112 29.01 -83.77 -31.37
N GLY A 113 27.81 -84.20 -30.93
CA GLY A 113 27.29 -83.90 -29.60
C GLY A 113 28.10 -84.55 -28.47
N VAL A 114 28.50 -85.82 -28.60
CA VAL A 114 29.35 -86.49 -27.60
C VAL A 114 30.70 -85.76 -27.48
N SER A 115 31.33 -85.42 -28.60
CA SER A 115 32.62 -84.69 -28.59
C SER A 115 32.52 -83.35 -27.88
N ALA A 116 31.47 -82.57 -28.14
CA ALA A 116 31.26 -81.27 -27.52
C ALA A 116 31.02 -81.36 -26.00
N LEU A 117 30.29 -82.38 -25.52
CA LEU A 117 30.15 -82.62 -24.07
C LEU A 117 31.48 -83.05 -23.44
N SER A 118 32.19 -84.00 -24.03
CA SER A 118 33.46 -84.50 -23.47
C SER A 118 34.52 -83.39 -23.38
N GLU A 119 34.63 -82.55 -24.42
CA GLU A 119 35.54 -81.39 -24.43
C GLU A 119 35.17 -80.38 -23.33
N ALA A 120 33.89 -79.97 -23.25
CA ALA A 120 33.44 -78.99 -22.25
C ALA A 120 33.57 -79.51 -20.81
N LYS A 121 33.38 -80.81 -20.57
CA LYS A 121 33.64 -81.44 -19.27
C LYS A 121 35.14 -81.45 -18.94
N GLN A 122 36.01 -81.66 -19.93
CA GLN A 122 37.46 -81.65 -19.73
C GLN A 122 37.98 -80.22 -19.45
N SER A 123 37.48 -79.20 -20.13
CA SER A 123 37.88 -77.81 -19.88
C SER A 123 37.27 -77.22 -18.61
N SER A 124 36.01 -77.55 -18.30
CA SER A 124 35.15 -76.69 -17.46
C SER A 124 34.38 -77.44 -16.37
N SER A 125 34.83 -78.62 -15.95
CA SER A 125 34.22 -79.35 -14.81
C SER A 125 34.47 -78.72 -13.43
N LYS A 126 35.51 -77.91 -13.26
CA LYS A 126 35.89 -77.33 -11.96
C LYS A 126 35.03 -76.10 -11.62
N GLY A 127 34.28 -76.17 -10.53
CA GLY A 127 33.38 -75.10 -10.08
C GLY A 127 32.01 -75.09 -10.74
N ALA A 128 31.66 -76.12 -11.51
CA ALA A 128 30.33 -76.28 -12.09
C ALA A 128 29.28 -76.70 -11.04
N ALA A 129 28.03 -76.26 -11.22
CA ALA A 129 26.92 -76.68 -10.36
C ALA A 129 26.58 -78.17 -10.61
N GLN A 130 26.37 -78.94 -9.54
CA GLN A 130 26.15 -80.39 -9.63
C GLN A 130 24.98 -80.76 -10.55
N GLN A 131 23.85 -80.04 -10.46
CA GLN A 131 22.68 -80.26 -11.32
C GLN A 131 22.99 -80.14 -12.82
N LEU A 132 23.92 -79.24 -13.20
CA LEU A 132 24.36 -79.08 -14.59
C LEU A 132 25.25 -80.24 -15.04
N LEU A 133 26.13 -80.73 -14.15
CA LEU A 133 26.91 -81.94 -14.40
C LEU A 133 26.02 -83.18 -14.52
N ASP A 134 24.98 -83.31 -13.68
CA ASP A 134 24.01 -84.40 -13.73
C ASP A 134 23.18 -84.39 -15.02
N ALA A 135 22.75 -83.20 -15.47
CA ALA A 135 22.08 -83.02 -16.75
C ALA A 135 22.98 -83.42 -17.94
N ILE A 136 24.25 -83.00 -17.92
CA ILE A 136 25.24 -83.36 -18.94
C ILE A 136 25.50 -84.88 -18.93
N ASN A 137 25.70 -85.51 -17.78
CA ASN A 137 25.90 -86.95 -17.65
C ASN A 137 24.69 -87.74 -18.20
N LYS A 138 23.47 -87.27 -17.92
CA LYS A 138 22.21 -87.86 -18.41
C LYS A 138 22.06 -87.72 -19.93
N LEU A 139 22.44 -86.58 -20.51
CA LEU A 139 22.43 -86.39 -21.96
C LEU A 139 23.52 -87.24 -22.65
N GLU A 140 24.75 -87.25 -22.13
CA GLU A 140 25.85 -88.06 -22.65
C GLU A 140 25.52 -89.56 -22.64
N THR A 141 24.81 -90.04 -21.62
CA THR A 141 24.28 -91.41 -21.57
C THR A 141 23.25 -91.66 -22.68
N ASN A 142 22.36 -90.70 -22.96
CA ASN A 142 21.37 -90.83 -24.04
C ASN A 142 21.99 -90.75 -25.44
N LEU A 143 22.96 -89.86 -25.63
CA LEU A 143 23.73 -89.71 -26.87
C LEU A 143 24.48 -91.00 -27.20
N ASN A 144 25.27 -91.54 -26.26
CA ASN A 144 26.04 -92.77 -26.49
C ASN A 144 25.12 -93.98 -26.74
N ARG A 145 24.03 -94.14 -25.97
CA ARG A 145 23.03 -95.20 -26.21
C ARG A 145 22.40 -95.15 -27.60
N ASN A 146 22.13 -93.95 -28.13
CA ASN A 146 21.60 -93.80 -29.48
C ASN A 146 22.70 -93.96 -30.54
N LEU A 147 23.94 -93.58 -30.24
CA LEU A 147 25.08 -93.75 -31.14
C LEU A 147 25.42 -95.23 -31.34
N GLU A 148 25.48 -96.00 -30.27
CA GLU A 148 25.64 -97.47 -30.30
C GLU A 148 24.53 -98.15 -31.11
N ARG A 149 23.28 -97.70 -30.92
CA ARG A 149 22.09 -98.16 -31.65
C ARG A 149 22.20 -97.87 -33.15
N ALA A 150 22.38 -96.60 -33.52
CA ALA A 150 22.45 -96.15 -34.90
C ALA A 150 23.64 -96.78 -35.65
N VAL A 151 24.82 -96.88 -35.03
CA VAL A 151 25.99 -97.59 -35.61
C VAL A 151 25.68 -99.06 -35.82
N LYS A 152 25.14 -99.77 -34.81
CA LYS A 152 24.80 -101.19 -34.91
C LYS A 152 23.72 -101.49 -35.95
N GLU A 153 22.78 -100.57 -36.17
CA GLU A 153 21.76 -100.68 -37.21
C GLU A 153 22.33 -100.34 -38.59
N ASN A 154 23.18 -99.32 -38.71
CA ASN A 154 23.89 -99.01 -39.96
C ASN A 154 24.81 -100.16 -40.41
N ASP A 155 25.62 -100.71 -39.51
CA ASP A 155 26.56 -101.80 -39.79
C ASP A 155 25.88 -103.14 -40.15
N ARG A 156 24.54 -103.23 -40.02
CA ARG A 156 23.77 -104.47 -40.21
C ARG A 156 22.59 -104.38 -41.18
N VAL A 157 22.09 -103.17 -41.46
CA VAL A 157 20.88 -102.93 -42.25
C VAL A 157 21.13 -101.89 -43.34
N TYR A 158 21.46 -100.65 -42.95
CA TYR A 158 21.49 -99.52 -43.88
C TYR A 158 22.80 -99.37 -44.67
N LEU A 159 23.93 -99.81 -44.10
CA LEU A 159 25.28 -99.81 -44.68
C LEU A 159 25.72 -98.45 -45.28
N MET A 160 25.19 -97.35 -44.77
CA MET A 160 25.47 -96.01 -45.28
C MET A 160 26.84 -95.51 -44.84
N ARG A 161 27.49 -94.72 -45.71
CA ARG A 161 28.77 -94.08 -45.41
C ARG A 161 28.56 -92.86 -44.51
N VAL A 162 28.91 -92.97 -43.24
CA VAL A 162 28.91 -91.87 -42.27
C VAL A 162 29.82 -90.72 -42.78
N PRO A 163 29.31 -89.47 -42.91
CA PRO A 163 30.10 -88.31 -43.31
C PRO A 163 31.02 -87.83 -42.16
N PRO A 164 32.13 -87.13 -42.47
CA PRO A 164 32.90 -86.43 -41.44
C PRO A 164 32.08 -85.29 -40.83
N THR A 165 32.29 -85.01 -39.53
CA THR A 165 31.57 -83.94 -38.81
C THR A 165 31.76 -82.56 -39.44
N SER A 166 32.90 -82.32 -40.10
CA SER A 166 33.22 -81.07 -40.80
C SER A 166 32.46 -80.86 -42.12
N SER A 167 31.75 -81.86 -42.66
CA SER A 167 30.88 -81.71 -43.84
C SER A 167 29.39 -81.69 -43.49
N LEU A 168 29.03 -81.59 -42.21
CA LEU A 168 27.63 -81.48 -41.79
C LEU A 168 27.12 -80.03 -41.97
N PRO A 169 25.89 -79.83 -42.48
CA PRO A 169 25.30 -78.49 -42.52
C PRO A 169 25.07 -77.95 -41.10
N PRO A 170 25.08 -76.63 -40.87
CA PRO A 170 24.75 -76.05 -39.58
C PRO A 170 23.35 -76.51 -39.10
N LEU A 171 23.22 -76.79 -37.79
CA LEU A 171 21.91 -77.09 -37.21
C LEU A 171 20.99 -75.86 -37.35
N PRO A 172 19.74 -76.00 -37.82
CA PRO A 172 18.80 -74.90 -37.88
C PRO A 172 18.47 -74.42 -36.45
N ALA A 173 18.34 -73.11 -36.28
CA ALA A 173 18.02 -72.46 -35.01
C ALA A 173 16.72 -71.66 -35.13
N PHE A 174 16.00 -71.47 -34.02
CA PHE A 174 14.78 -70.67 -33.99
C PHE A 174 14.58 -69.98 -32.63
N SER A 175 14.55 -68.64 -32.62
CA SER A 175 14.29 -67.86 -31.41
C SER A 175 12.80 -67.65 -31.18
N MET A 176 12.41 -67.80 -29.92
CA MET A 176 11.06 -67.56 -29.39
C MET A 176 11.04 -66.37 -28.42
N VAL A 177 12.19 -65.72 -28.20
CA VAL A 177 12.37 -64.63 -27.23
C VAL A 177 12.92 -63.38 -27.90
N LYS A 178 12.61 -62.22 -27.32
CA LYS A 178 13.16 -60.92 -27.70
C LYS A 178 13.44 -60.10 -26.44
N SER A 179 14.34 -59.13 -26.54
CA SER A 179 14.50 -58.12 -25.50
C SER A 179 13.23 -57.25 -25.40
N MET A 180 12.95 -56.73 -24.20
CA MET A 180 11.76 -55.91 -23.93
C MET A 180 12.14 -54.43 -24.00
N SER A 181 11.26 -53.59 -24.56
CA SER A 181 11.53 -52.16 -24.64
C SER A 181 11.48 -51.54 -23.24
N MET A 182 12.56 -50.89 -22.81
CA MET A 182 12.59 -50.21 -21.50
C MET A 182 11.51 -49.12 -21.39
N ASN A 183 11.09 -48.54 -22.53
CA ASN A 183 9.99 -47.57 -22.59
C ASN A 183 8.61 -48.21 -22.31
N GLU A 184 8.45 -49.51 -22.56
CA GLU A 184 7.23 -50.27 -22.22
C GLU A 184 7.24 -50.68 -20.73
N VAL A 185 8.42 -50.96 -20.17
CA VAL A 185 8.61 -51.34 -18.75
C VAL A 185 8.46 -50.14 -17.81
N LEU A 186 8.95 -48.97 -18.22
CA LEU A 186 8.98 -47.75 -17.40
C LEU A 186 7.86 -46.75 -17.75
N ASP A 187 6.76 -47.19 -18.37
CA ASP A 187 5.60 -46.33 -18.67
C ASP A 187 4.85 -45.87 -17.41
N ALA A 188 5.36 -44.80 -16.80
CA ALA A 188 4.72 -44.08 -15.71
C ALA A 188 3.78 -42.96 -16.20
N SER A 189 3.40 -42.89 -17.49
CA SER A 189 2.60 -41.78 -18.04
C SER A 189 1.20 -41.62 -17.41
N LYS A 190 0.72 -42.66 -16.75
CA LYS A 190 -0.56 -42.72 -16.02
C LYS A 190 -0.46 -42.15 -14.60
N GLU A 191 0.75 -42.10 -14.03
CA GLU A 191 1.01 -41.65 -12.67
C GLU A 191 1.19 -40.12 -12.61
N LYS A 192 0.49 -39.47 -11.68
CA LYS A 192 0.41 -37.99 -11.60
C LYS A 192 1.07 -37.39 -10.36
N MET A 193 2.15 -38.04 -9.88
CA MET A 193 2.85 -37.68 -8.63
C MET A 193 3.35 -36.22 -8.58
N PHE A 194 3.66 -35.63 -9.74
CA PHE A 194 4.20 -34.26 -9.86
C PHE A 194 3.29 -33.31 -10.64
N ALA A 195 1.97 -33.56 -10.68
CA ALA A 195 1.03 -32.73 -11.46
C ALA A 195 0.93 -31.25 -11.02
N SER A 196 1.39 -30.92 -9.80
CA SER A 196 1.52 -29.56 -9.26
C SER A 196 2.89 -28.93 -9.50
N LEU A 197 3.87 -29.67 -10.02
CA LEU A 197 5.22 -29.17 -10.26
C LEU A 197 5.30 -28.49 -11.63
N VAL A 198 5.36 -27.16 -11.64
CA VAL A 198 5.54 -26.37 -12.85
C VAL A 198 7.01 -26.44 -13.31
N PRO A 199 7.30 -26.83 -14.57
CA PRO A 199 8.66 -26.74 -15.11
C PRO A 199 9.15 -25.29 -15.18
N ASP A 200 10.44 -25.06 -14.88
CA ASP A 200 11.08 -23.73 -14.95
C ASP A 200 10.94 -23.07 -16.35
N SER A 201 10.93 -23.86 -17.42
CA SER A 201 10.63 -23.39 -18.78
C SER A 201 9.20 -22.86 -18.92
N SER A 202 8.20 -23.58 -18.40
CA SER A 202 6.80 -23.18 -18.41
C SER A 202 6.54 -21.99 -17.49
N ALA A 203 7.22 -21.90 -16.35
CA ALA A 203 7.15 -20.74 -15.46
C ALA A 203 7.70 -19.48 -16.12
N LYS A 204 8.89 -19.54 -16.72
CA LYS A 204 9.49 -18.41 -17.47
C LYS A 204 8.65 -18.01 -18.68
N ALA A 205 8.06 -18.97 -19.39
CA ALA A 205 7.14 -18.70 -20.48
C ALA A 205 5.86 -17.99 -19.98
N LEU A 206 5.31 -18.41 -18.84
CA LEU A 206 4.14 -17.76 -18.22
C LEU A 206 4.47 -16.31 -17.83
N SER A 207 5.58 -16.06 -17.14
CA SER A 207 5.99 -14.70 -16.74
C SER A 207 6.12 -13.77 -17.94
N ARG A 208 6.72 -14.24 -19.05
CA ARG A 208 6.86 -13.45 -20.27
C ARG A 208 5.52 -13.21 -20.97
N TYR A 209 4.59 -14.17 -20.92
CA TYR A 209 3.23 -13.95 -21.42
C TYR A 209 2.48 -12.90 -20.58
N THR A 210 2.58 -12.96 -19.25
CA THR A 210 2.01 -11.94 -18.36
C THR A 210 2.58 -10.55 -18.65
N GLU A 211 3.88 -10.43 -18.93
CA GLU A 211 4.51 -9.17 -19.33
C GLU A 211 3.92 -8.61 -20.65
N MET A 212 3.66 -9.46 -21.64
CA MET A 212 3.03 -9.06 -22.91
C MET A 212 1.56 -8.62 -22.71
N VAL A 213 0.80 -9.32 -21.87
CA VAL A 213 -0.59 -8.96 -21.52
C VAL A 213 -0.63 -7.64 -20.73
N ASP A 214 0.34 -7.43 -19.83
CA ASP A 214 0.40 -6.23 -19.00
C ASP A 214 0.80 -4.98 -19.80
N ASP A 215 1.64 -5.12 -20.82
CA ASP A 215 1.96 -4.03 -21.75
C ASP A 215 0.74 -3.62 -22.60
N ILE A 216 -0.04 -4.59 -23.08
CA ILE A 216 -1.31 -4.33 -23.79
C ILE A 216 -2.28 -3.58 -22.87
N ILE A 217 -2.51 -4.10 -21.66
CA ILE A 217 -3.50 -3.51 -20.74
C ILE A 217 -3.07 -2.13 -20.26
N ARG A 218 -1.78 -1.91 -19.95
CA ARG A 218 -1.22 -0.58 -19.69
C ARG A 218 -1.48 0.36 -20.86
N THR A 219 -1.09 -0.04 -22.08
CA THR A 219 -1.24 0.78 -23.28
C THR A 219 -2.68 1.20 -23.53
N GLN A 220 -3.65 0.30 -23.33
CA GLN A 220 -5.06 0.61 -23.52
C GLN A 220 -5.64 1.43 -22.36
N ALA A 221 -5.31 1.12 -21.10
CA ALA A 221 -5.74 1.92 -19.94
C ALA A 221 -5.23 3.37 -20.03
N GLU A 222 -3.99 3.59 -20.47
CA GLU A 222 -3.47 4.93 -20.72
C GLU A 222 -4.24 5.67 -21.84
N LYS A 223 -4.70 4.98 -22.90
CA LYS A 223 -5.57 5.61 -23.92
C LYS A 223 -6.92 6.02 -23.34
N LEU A 224 -7.55 5.15 -22.53
CA LEU A 224 -8.82 5.46 -21.88
C LEU A 224 -8.67 6.67 -20.93
N GLN A 225 -7.59 6.70 -20.12
CA GLN A 225 -7.30 7.84 -19.25
C GLN A 225 -7.07 9.13 -20.04
N ARG A 226 -6.26 9.11 -21.11
CA ARG A 226 -6.05 10.26 -22.01
C ARG A 226 -7.37 10.73 -22.63
N GLY A 227 -8.23 9.80 -23.06
CA GLY A 227 -9.55 10.12 -23.61
C GLY A 227 -10.45 10.85 -22.61
N SER A 228 -10.48 10.41 -21.35
CA SER A 228 -11.27 11.06 -20.30
C SER A 228 -10.72 12.43 -19.92
N GLU A 229 -9.40 12.58 -19.84
CA GLU A 229 -8.76 13.87 -19.56
C GLU A 229 -8.96 14.86 -20.71
N LEU A 230 -8.87 14.41 -21.97
CA LEU A 230 -9.18 15.25 -23.14
C LEU A 230 -10.62 15.77 -23.08
N THR A 231 -11.59 14.92 -22.76
CA THR A 231 -12.99 15.33 -22.56
C THR A 231 -13.12 16.37 -21.43
N ARG A 232 -12.47 16.13 -20.29
CA ARG A 232 -12.49 17.05 -19.14
C ARG A 232 -11.93 18.44 -19.53
N VAL A 233 -10.81 18.47 -20.25
CA VAL A 233 -10.20 19.70 -20.75
C VAL A 233 -11.11 20.40 -21.76
N ARG A 234 -11.64 19.69 -22.77
CA ARG A 234 -12.52 20.30 -23.80
C ARG A 234 -13.81 20.86 -23.21
N LEU A 235 -14.46 20.16 -22.29
CA LEU A 235 -15.65 20.68 -21.61
C LEU A 235 -15.35 21.93 -20.78
N ASN A 236 -14.19 21.96 -20.10
CA ASN A 236 -13.73 23.15 -19.36
C ASN A 236 -13.36 24.32 -20.30
N GLU A 237 -12.78 24.07 -21.48
CA GLU A 237 -12.52 25.09 -22.50
C GLU A 237 -13.82 25.71 -23.06
N MET A 238 -14.93 24.98 -23.01
CA MET A 238 -16.27 25.41 -23.45
C MET A 238 -17.15 25.99 -22.34
N ASP A 239 -16.67 26.06 -21.08
CA ASP A 239 -17.47 26.37 -19.89
C ASP A 239 -18.71 25.43 -19.71
N LEU A 240 -18.60 24.16 -20.11
CA LEU A 240 -19.67 23.15 -20.02
C LEU A 240 -19.45 22.19 -18.84
N PRO A 241 -20.51 21.81 -18.09
CA PRO A 241 -21.93 22.13 -18.29
C PRO A 241 -22.40 23.46 -17.67
N ASP A 242 -21.51 24.22 -17.03
CA ASP A 242 -21.81 25.42 -16.24
C ASP A 242 -22.59 26.51 -16.99
N SER A 243 -22.30 26.73 -18.27
CA SER A 243 -23.00 27.72 -19.10
C SER A 243 -24.48 27.37 -19.32
N ILE A 244 -24.80 26.07 -19.39
CA ILE A 244 -26.18 25.56 -19.50
C ILE A 244 -26.88 25.64 -18.15
N LEU A 245 -26.18 25.30 -17.06
CA LEU A 245 -26.67 25.45 -15.68
C LEU A 245 -27.03 26.91 -15.36
N ALA A 246 -26.21 27.86 -15.82
CA ALA A 246 -26.46 29.30 -15.67
C ALA A 246 -27.75 29.77 -16.39
N LEU A 247 -28.05 29.24 -17.59
CA LEU A 247 -29.29 29.54 -18.32
C LEU A 247 -30.54 29.00 -17.61
N GLU A 248 -30.43 27.92 -16.84
CA GLU A 248 -31.52 27.40 -16.01
C GLU A 248 -31.66 28.12 -14.65
N GLY A 249 -30.75 29.05 -14.32
CA GLY A 249 -30.65 29.64 -12.98
C GLY A 249 -30.06 28.71 -11.92
N ASN A 250 -29.61 27.51 -12.31
CA ASN A 250 -28.98 26.50 -11.44
C ASN A 250 -27.50 26.82 -11.19
N PHE A 251 -27.22 28.06 -10.78
CA PHE A 251 -25.88 28.62 -10.63
C PHE A 251 -25.21 28.22 -9.30
N ILE A 252 -23.89 28.09 -9.30
CA ILE A 252 -23.07 27.84 -8.11
C ILE A 252 -21.89 28.83 -8.07
N LEU A 253 -21.65 29.48 -6.93
CA LEU A 253 -20.45 30.31 -6.72
C LEU A 253 -19.16 29.45 -6.73
N PRO A 254 -18.01 30.01 -7.15
CA PRO A 254 -16.72 29.33 -7.01
C PRO A 254 -16.45 29.04 -5.53
N THR A 255 -15.96 27.84 -5.20
CA THR A 255 -15.89 27.34 -3.81
C THR A 255 -15.22 28.32 -2.85
N ALA A 256 -14.07 28.88 -3.22
CA ALA A 256 -13.35 29.85 -2.39
C ALA A 256 -14.16 31.14 -2.12
N LEU A 257 -14.88 31.66 -3.13
CA LEU A 257 -15.73 32.84 -2.97
C LEU A 257 -16.97 32.53 -2.11
N LYS A 258 -17.52 31.32 -2.24
CA LYS A 258 -18.61 30.83 -1.40
C LYS A 258 -18.19 30.70 0.07
N GLU A 259 -17.05 30.07 0.34
CA GLU A 259 -16.46 29.96 1.68
C GLU A 259 -16.19 31.34 2.31
N ASP A 260 -15.67 32.29 1.52
CA ASP A 260 -15.43 33.67 1.93
C ASP A 260 -16.73 34.42 2.29
N VAL A 261 -17.80 34.23 1.50
CA VAL A 261 -19.13 34.77 1.79
C VAL A 261 -19.72 34.13 3.05
N GLU A 262 -19.69 32.80 3.18
CA GLU A 262 -20.23 32.09 4.36
C GLU A 262 -19.51 32.52 5.64
N ALA A 263 -18.18 32.64 5.62
CA ALA A 263 -17.40 33.17 6.73
C ALA A 263 -17.78 34.62 7.10
N MET A 264 -18.00 35.49 6.10
CA MET A 264 -18.48 36.86 6.31
C MET A 264 -19.90 36.89 6.92
N GLN A 265 -20.80 36.00 6.47
CA GLN A 265 -22.15 35.89 7.01
C GLN A 265 -22.16 35.43 8.48
N ILE A 266 -21.28 34.49 8.86
CA ILE A 266 -21.08 34.07 10.26
C ILE A 266 -20.61 35.25 11.13
N CYS A 267 -19.78 36.15 10.60
CA CYS A 267 -19.32 37.36 11.29
C CYS A 267 -20.36 38.50 11.40
N GLY A 268 -21.59 38.26 10.93
CA GLY A 268 -22.74 39.17 11.01
C GLY A 268 -23.05 39.96 9.74
N GLY A 269 -22.23 39.84 8.67
CA GLY A 269 -22.38 40.62 7.44
C GLY A 269 -22.26 42.14 7.62
N PRO A 270 -22.48 42.94 6.56
CA PRO A 270 -22.30 44.40 6.58
C PRO A 270 -23.09 45.11 7.69
N THR A 271 -24.37 44.75 7.86
CA THR A 271 -25.24 45.23 8.94
C THR A 271 -24.70 44.94 10.35
N GLY A 272 -23.92 43.86 10.52
CA GLY A 272 -23.22 43.56 11.76
C GLY A 272 -22.16 44.61 12.16
N LEU A 273 -21.61 45.40 11.22
CA LEU A 273 -20.62 46.44 11.53
C LEU A 273 -21.20 47.59 12.34
N GLU A 274 -22.46 47.97 12.11
CA GLU A 274 -23.13 49.04 12.87
C GLU A 274 -23.27 48.67 14.35
N VAL A 275 -23.56 47.40 14.64
CA VAL A 275 -23.68 46.87 16.00
C VAL A 275 -22.33 46.91 16.72
N GLU A 276 -21.23 46.58 16.05
CA GLU A 276 -19.88 46.64 16.63
C GLU A 276 -19.40 48.09 16.82
N LEU A 277 -19.70 48.99 15.87
CA LEU A 277 -19.46 50.42 16.02
C LEU A 277 -20.23 51.01 17.21
N GLN A 278 -21.46 50.54 17.47
CA GLN A 278 -22.20 50.98 18.64
C GLN A 278 -21.54 50.51 19.95
N LYS A 279 -21.06 49.26 20.03
CA LYS A 279 -20.25 48.79 21.17
C LYS A 279 -18.99 49.63 21.36
N LEU A 280 -18.32 50.02 20.27
CA LEU A 280 -17.11 50.86 20.29
C LEU A 280 -17.41 52.23 20.90
N ARG A 281 -18.51 52.88 20.47
CA ARG A 281 -19.01 54.15 21.04
C ARG A 281 -19.35 54.03 22.52
N ASP A 282 -20.02 52.96 22.93
CA ASP A 282 -20.40 52.74 24.32
C ASP A 282 -19.19 52.46 25.23
N LEU A 283 -18.22 51.65 24.79
CA LEU A 283 -16.96 51.45 25.52
C LEU A 283 -16.17 52.76 25.66
N ARG A 284 -16.08 53.56 24.59
CA ARG A 284 -15.45 54.89 24.63
C ARG A 284 -16.15 55.81 25.64
N ARG A 285 -17.48 55.82 25.64
CA ARG A 285 -18.29 56.60 26.59
C ARG A 285 -18.04 56.17 28.03
N VAL A 286 -18.09 54.88 28.33
CA VAL A 286 -17.81 54.33 29.67
C VAL A 286 -16.40 54.67 30.13
N ASN A 287 -15.39 54.57 29.26
CA ASN A 287 -14.02 54.98 29.56
C ASN A 287 -13.92 56.49 29.90
N GLN A 288 -14.59 57.34 29.14
CA GLN A 288 -14.60 58.79 29.35
C GLN A 288 -15.32 59.18 30.65
N GLU A 289 -16.48 58.57 30.93
CA GLU A 289 -17.23 58.75 32.19
C GLU A 289 -16.39 58.28 33.39
N LEU A 290 -15.72 57.12 33.29
CA LEU A 290 -14.86 56.58 34.33
C LEU A 290 -13.63 57.46 34.62
N LEU A 291 -13.03 58.06 33.58
CA LEU A 291 -11.91 58.98 33.72
C LEU A 291 -12.32 60.28 34.42
N VAL A 292 -13.45 60.88 34.00
CA VAL A 292 -14.00 62.10 34.61
C VAL A 292 -14.33 61.88 36.09
N GLN A 293 -15.02 60.80 36.44
CA GLN A 293 -15.28 60.42 37.84
C GLN A 293 -13.98 60.29 38.66
N THR A 294 -12.90 59.80 38.05
CA THR A 294 -11.61 59.62 38.72
C THR A 294 -10.92 60.97 38.97
N GLU A 295 -11.02 61.90 38.03
CA GLU A 295 -10.52 63.26 38.23
C GLU A 295 -11.36 64.02 39.28
N GLU A 296 -12.69 63.91 39.23
CA GLU A 296 -13.61 64.51 40.21
C GLU A 296 -13.33 64.08 41.65
N LEU A 297 -12.95 62.82 41.89
CA LEU A 297 -12.53 62.32 43.20
C LEU A 297 -11.30 63.09 43.74
N LEU A 298 -10.27 63.29 42.91
CA LEU A 298 -9.08 64.07 43.29
C LEU A 298 -9.41 65.56 43.44
N GLN A 299 -10.22 66.12 42.55
CA GLN A 299 -10.67 67.52 42.63
C GLN A 299 -11.55 67.77 43.86
N LYS A 300 -12.31 66.77 44.34
CA LYS A 300 -13.10 66.86 45.58
C LYS A 300 -12.18 66.93 46.81
N GLU A 301 -11.26 65.98 46.96
CA GLU A 301 -10.32 65.97 48.09
C GLU A 301 -9.45 67.23 48.13
N ALA A 302 -8.99 67.72 46.98
CA ALA A 302 -8.21 68.96 46.89
C ALA A 302 -9.04 70.21 47.28
N ARG A 303 -10.35 70.23 47.02
CA ARG A 303 -11.26 71.29 47.49
C ARG A 303 -11.49 71.20 49.00
N GLU A 304 -11.64 69.99 49.54
CA GLU A 304 -11.82 69.75 50.98
C GLU A 304 -10.56 70.13 51.78
N ASP A 305 -9.34 69.76 51.32
CA ASP A 305 -8.09 70.23 51.95
C ASP A 305 -7.94 71.76 51.89
N ALA A 306 -8.28 72.39 50.76
CA ALA A 306 -8.25 73.85 50.64
C ALA A 306 -9.26 74.54 51.59
N GLN A 307 -10.45 73.96 51.75
CA GLN A 307 -11.47 74.47 52.67
C GLN A 307 -11.03 74.37 54.13
N PHE A 308 -10.55 73.21 54.58
CA PHE A 308 -10.07 73.04 55.96
C PHE A 308 -8.81 73.87 56.25
N ARG A 309 -7.91 74.01 55.27
CA ARG A 309 -6.76 74.92 55.32
C ARG A 309 -7.19 76.39 55.49
N SER A 310 -8.27 76.80 54.84
CA SER A 310 -8.85 78.14 55.03
C SER A 310 -9.56 78.32 56.37
N GLN A 311 -10.14 77.27 56.95
CA GLN A 311 -10.87 77.33 58.22
C GLN A 311 -9.94 77.28 59.45
N PHE A 312 -8.90 76.42 59.44
CA PHE A 312 -7.99 76.22 60.56
C PHE A 312 -6.65 76.95 60.42
N GLY A 313 -6.36 77.52 59.25
CA GLY A 313 -5.18 78.36 59.00
C GLY A 313 -3.87 77.65 59.33
N LEU A 314 -3.03 78.31 60.13
CA LEU A 314 -1.72 77.79 60.55
C LEU A 314 -1.79 76.50 61.38
N ARG A 315 -2.96 76.08 61.87
CA ARG A 315 -3.15 74.78 62.55
C ARG A 315 -3.32 73.61 61.57
N TRP A 316 -3.60 73.87 60.28
CA TRP A 316 -3.73 72.82 59.25
C TRP A 316 -2.38 72.43 58.64
N ILE A 317 -1.54 71.78 59.44
CA ILE A 317 -0.15 71.43 59.08
C ILE A 317 -0.01 70.24 58.10
N ARG A 318 -1.07 69.88 57.37
CA ARG A 318 -1.05 68.77 56.40
C ARG A 318 -0.43 69.20 55.06
N PRO A 319 0.39 68.35 54.41
CA PRO A 319 0.86 68.57 53.04
C PRO A 319 -0.31 68.82 52.08
N GLN A 320 -0.14 69.74 51.14
CA GLN A 320 -1.20 70.15 50.21
C GLN A 320 -1.47 69.07 49.17
N SER A 321 -2.75 68.82 48.86
CA SER A 321 -3.14 67.76 47.90
C SER A 321 -2.41 67.87 46.56
N SER A 322 -2.24 69.09 46.03
CA SER A 322 -1.56 69.36 44.76
C SER A 322 -0.08 68.94 44.71
N THR A 323 0.63 68.85 45.85
CA THR A 323 2.01 68.33 45.87
C THR A 323 2.07 66.81 45.91
N LEU A 324 0.96 66.14 46.24
CA LEU A 324 0.86 64.68 46.32
C LEU A 324 0.16 64.06 45.09
N THR A 325 -0.85 64.73 44.52
CA THR A 325 -1.64 64.20 43.39
C THR A 325 -0.97 64.35 42.03
N LYS A 326 0.15 65.10 41.92
CA LYS A 326 0.78 65.45 40.64
C LYS A 326 0.99 64.25 39.69
N ASN A 327 1.52 63.13 40.17
CA ASN A 327 1.74 61.95 39.32
C ASN A 327 0.42 61.27 38.88
N LEU A 328 -0.61 61.28 39.74
CA LEU A 328 -1.93 60.77 39.39
C LEU A 328 -2.56 61.65 38.30
N GLN A 329 -2.49 62.97 38.45
CA GLN A 329 -2.96 63.94 37.45
C GLN A 329 -2.20 63.82 36.11
N GLU A 330 -0.88 63.65 36.13
CA GLU A 330 -0.09 63.38 34.91
C GLU A 330 -0.52 62.08 34.21
N ARG A 331 -0.91 61.03 34.95
CA ARG A 331 -1.42 59.77 34.37
C ARG A 331 -2.83 59.92 33.82
N LEU A 332 -3.73 60.62 34.53
CA LEU A 332 -5.09 60.92 34.05
C LEU A 332 -5.05 61.76 32.77
N ASN A 333 -4.19 62.78 32.70
CA ASN A 333 -3.98 63.60 31.50
C ASN A 333 -3.47 62.78 30.29
N ARG A 334 -2.62 61.77 30.51
CA ARG A 334 -2.21 60.83 29.45
C ARG A 334 -3.37 59.97 28.97
N PHE A 335 -4.21 59.45 29.88
CA PHE A 335 -5.40 58.70 29.48
C PHE A 335 -6.41 59.58 28.73
N ALA A 336 -6.58 60.85 29.11
CA ALA A 336 -7.41 61.81 28.36
C ALA A 336 -6.88 62.07 26.94
N ALA A 337 -5.56 62.21 26.78
CA ALA A 337 -4.92 62.33 25.47
C ALA A 337 -5.13 61.07 24.61
N ASN A 338 -4.96 59.87 25.20
CA ASN A 338 -5.20 58.60 24.52
C ASN A 338 -6.66 58.45 24.09
N LEU A 339 -7.63 58.83 24.93
CA LEU A 339 -9.06 58.83 24.58
C LEU A 339 -9.37 59.76 23.39
N LYS A 340 -8.72 60.93 23.34
CA LYS A 340 -8.85 61.85 22.21
C LYS A 340 -8.25 61.28 20.91
N GLN A 341 -7.05 60.69 20.97
CA GLN A 341 -6.42 60.08 19.81
C GLN A 341 -7.21 58.87 19.27
N ALA A 342 -7.75 58.05 20.17
CA ALA A 342 -8.62 56.93 19.80
C ALA A 342 -9.95 57.43 19.18
N ALA A 343 -10.54 58.49 19.74
CA ALA A 343 -11.74 59.13 19.19
C ALA A 343 -11.56 59.64 17.75
N GLU A 344 -10.37 60.11 17.39
CA GLU A 344 -10.00 60.48 16.02
C GLU A 344 -9.82 59.25 15.11
N SER A 345 -9.53 58.07 15.67
CA SER A 345 -9.50 56.79 14.96
C SER A 345 -10.91 56.22 14.73
N ASP A 346 -11.78 56.21 15.74
CA ASP A 346 -13.19 55.84 15.58
C ASP A 346 -13.83 56.63 14.42
N ALA A 347 -13.56 57.94 14.37
CA ALA A 347 -14.08 58.84 13.34
C ALA A 347 -13.50 58.57 11.93
N ARG A 348 -12.36 57.86 11.81
CA ARG A 348 -11.85 57.32 10.54
C ARG A 348 -12.57 56.01 10.18
N ILE A 349 -12.71 55.09 11.12
CA ILE A 349 -13.39 53.80 10.92
C ILE A 349 -14.85 54.03 10.52
N GLU A 350 -15.59 54.87 11.26
CA GLU A 350 -16.96 55.25 10.92
C GLU A 350 -17.09 55.91 9.54
N ARG A 351 -16.08 56.67 9.10
CA ARG A 351 -16.09 57.28 7.77
C ARG A 351 -15.87 56.21 6.70
N SER A 352 -14.91 55.30 6.90
CA SER A 352 -14.65 54.16 6.01
C SER A 352 -15.91 53.29 5.83
N VAL A 353 -16.66 53.02 6.90
CA VAL A 353 -17.95 52.29 6.81
C VAL A 353 -18.95 53.01 5.92
N ARG A 354 -19.13 54.32 6.10
CA ARG A 354 -20.06 55.12 5.27
C ARG A 354 -19.61 55.24 3.81
N GLU A 355 -18.31 55.40 3.57
CA GLU A 355 -17.72 55.54 2.23
C GLU A 355 -17.79 54.24 1.40
N HIS A 356 -17.78 53.07 2.05
CA HIS A 356 -17.81 51.76 1.37
C HIS A 356 -19.17 51.04 1.50
N LEU A 357 -20.20 51.68 2.03
CA LEU A 357 -21.52 51.06 2.24
C LEU A 357 -22.17 50.60 0.91
N GLU A 358 -22.05 51.41 -0.14
CA GLU A 358 -22.55 51.07 -1.50
C GLU A 358 -21.78 49.91 -2.14
N LEU A 359 -20.51 49.69 -1.76
CA LEU A 359 -19.74 48.52 -2.19
C LEU A 359 -20.13 47.28 -1.39
N MET A 360 -20.34 47.42 -0.08
CA MET A 360 -20.69 46.29 0.80
C MET A 360 -22.13 45.80 0.65
N SER A 361 -23.06 46.62 0.15
CA SER A 361 -24.48 46.24 -0.04
C SER A 361 -24.68 45.08 -1.02
N ILE A 362 -23.73 44.80 -1.90
CA ILE A 362 -23.74 43.60 -2.75
C ILE A 362 -23.77 42.31 -1.89
N LEU A 363 -23.21 42.35 -0.68
CA LEU A 363 -23.11 41.21 0.25
C LEU A 363 -24.36 41.00 1.13
N ASP A 364 -25.33 41.92 1.09
CA ASP A 364 -26.58 41.80 1.84
C ASP A 364 -27.62 40.92 1.11
N HIS A 365 -27.37 40.53 -0.15
CA HIS A 365 -28.24 39.64 -0.93
C HIS A 365 -28.32 38.23 -0.32
N ARG A 366 -29.54 37.67 -0.28
CA ARG A 366 -29.84 36.33 0.26
C ARG A 366 -30.78 35.59 -0.71
N PRO A 367 -30.33 34.54 -1.42
CA PRO A 367 -28.94 34.04 -1.51
C PRO A 367 -27.99 35.04 -2.21
N ILE A 368 -26.67 34.88 -2.06
CA ILE A 368 -25.69 35.83 -2.65
C ILE A 368 -25.65 35.72 -4.18
N GLU A 369 -26.01 34.55 -4.70
CA GLU A 369 -26.29 34.24 -6.09
C GLU A 369 -27.24 35.26 -6.75
N ALA A 370 -28.15 35.88 -5.99
CA ALA A 370 -29.08 36.90 -6.50
C ALA A 370 -28.42 38.27 -6.81
N ALA A 371 -27.16 38.48 -6.41
CA ALA A 371 -26.36 39.66 -6.77
C ALA A 371 -25.60 39.52 -8.10
N LEU A 372 -25.66 38.33 -8.72
CA LEU A 372 -24.97 38.01 -9.96
C LEU A 372 -25.88 38.24 -11.17
N PRO A 373 -25.33 38.52 -12.36
CA PRO A 373 -26.12 38.53 -13.59
C PRO A 373 -26.72 37.15 -13.85
N THR A 374 -27.97 37.10 -14.30
CA THR A 374 -28.61 35.89 -14.84
C THR A 374 -28.32 35.79 -16.34
N LEU A 375 -28.01 34.60 -16.84
CA LEU A 375 -27.96 34.34 -18.28
C LEU A 375 -29.41 34.28 -18.80
N ALA A 376 -29.90 35.40 -19.34
CA ALA A 376 -31.28 35.54 -19.80
C ALA A 376 -31.46 35.05 -21.24
N ARG A 377 -32.67 34.57 -21.58
CA ARG A 377 -33.06 34.35 -22.97
C ARG A 377 -33.18 35.70 -23.71
N PRO A 378 -32.85 35.79 -25.01
CA PRO A 378 -33.04 36.99 -25.80
C PRO A 378 -34.49 37.52 -25.73
N ILE A 379 -34.64 38.80 -25.41
CA ILE A 379 -35.95 39.44 -25.11
C ILE A 379 -36.89 39.47 -26.35
N MET A 380 -36.36 39.28 -27.56
CA MET A 380 -37.11 39.31 -28.81
C MET A 380 -36.89 38.05 -29.65
N SER A 381 -37.18 36.88 -29.05
CA SER A 381 -37.18 35.59 -29.74
C SER A 381 -38.48 34.84 -29.47
N LEU A 382 -39.11 34.36 -30.55
CA LEU A 382 -40.36 33.59 -30.54
C LEU A 382 -40.19 32.19 -31.14
N ASP A 383 -38.97 31.86 -31.57
CA ASP A 383 -38.68 30.68 -32.38
C ASP A 383 -38.25 29.50 -31.50
N ALA A 384 -38.78 28.31 -31.81
CA ALA A 384 -38.42 27.05 -31.16
C ALA A 384 -36.96 26.60 -31.39
N ASN A 385 -36.16 27.41 -32.10
CA ASN A 385 -34.77 27.14 -32.42
C ASN A 385 -33.86 27.18 -31.18
N GLU A 386 -34.10 28.09 -30.24
CA GLU A 386 -33.28 28.22 -29.01
C GLU A 386 -33.36 26.98 -28.13
N ASP A 387 -34.57 26.51 -27.83
CA ASP A 387 -34.79 25.28 -27.07
C ASP A 387 -34.32 24.03 -27.83
N ALA A 388 -34.33 24.07 -29.18
CA ALA A 388 -33.75 22.99 -29.99
C ALA A 388 -32.22 22.93 -29.85
N ILE A 389 -31.52 24.07 -29.88
CA ILE A 389 -30.05 24.14 -29.74
C ILE A 389 -29.63 23.72 -28.32
N VAL A 390 -30.28 24.28 -27.29
CA VAL A 390 -30.04 23.89 -25.89
C VAL A 390 -30.40 22.42 -25.65
N GLY A 391 -31.47 21.92 -26.27
CA GLY A 391 -31.87 20.52 -26.22
C GLY A 391 -30.84 19.58 -26.88
N ALA A 392 -30.33 19.95 -28.06
CA ALA A 392 -29.33 19.19 -28.81
C ALA A 392 -27.99 19.13 -28.06
N LEU A 393 -27.51 20.25 -27.52
CA LEU A 393 -26.29 20.29 -26.71
C LEU A 393 -26.42 19.44 -25.43
N LYS A 394 -27.57 19.52 -24.73
CA LYS A 394 -27.93 18.63 -23.60
C LYS A 394 -28.09 17.15 -23.98
N GLN A 395 -28.34 16.83 -25.26
CA GLN A 395 -28.40 15.45 -25.75
C GLN A 395 -26.99 14.94 -26.04
N SER A 396 -26.16 15.72 -26.72
CA SER A 396 -24.77 15.37 -27.03
C SER A 396 -23.91 15.24 -25.77
N LEU A 397 -24.12 16.08 -24.75
CA LEU A 397 -23.47 15.91 -23.44
C LEU A 397 -23.85 14.59 -22.74
N ARG A 398 -25.12 14.16 -22.83
CA ARG A 398 -25.56 12.86 -22.27
C ARG A 398 -25.06 11.66 -23.09
N GLN A 399 -24.85 11.83 -24.39
CA GLN A 399 -24.15 10.84 -25.21
C GLN A 399 -22.67 10.73 -24.81
N LEU A 400 -22.01 11.86 -24.49
CA LEU A 400 -20.62 11.89 -24.03
C LEU A 400 -20.46 11.25 -22.64
N GLU A 401 -21.38 11.51 -21.72
CA GLU A 401 -21.48 10.82 -20.43
C GLU A 401 -21.68 9.30 -20.61
N THR A 402 -22.49 8.89 -21.60
CA THR A 402 -22.68 7.48 -21.96
C THR A 402 -21.40 6.84 -22.51
N LEU A 403 -20.63 7.52 -23.37
CA LEU A 403 -19.32 7.06 -23.83
C LEU A 403 -18.31 6.93 -22.67
N GLY A 404 -18.39 7.82 -21.68
CA GLY A 404 -17.60 7.76 -20.43
C GLY A 404 -17.97 6.56 -19.55
N ALA A 405 -19.25 6.22 -19.44
CA ALA A 405 -19.71 5.03 -18.73
C ALA A 405 -19.29 3.73 -19.45
N GLN A 406 -19.38 3.69 -20.79
CA GLN A 406 -18.87 2.58 -21.60
C GLN A 406 -17.37 2.38 -21.42
N ARG A 407 -16.60 3.47 -21.34
CA ARG A 407 -15.15 3.46 -21.11
C ARG A 407 -14.75 2.82 -19.79
N ALA A 408 -15.46 3.12 -18.70
CA ALA A 408 -15.23 2.46 -17.42
C ALA A 408 -15.49 0.95 -17.53
N GLY A 409 -16.56 0.55 -18.23
CA GLY A 409 -16.85 -0.85 -18.54
C GLY A 409 -15.75 -1.54 -19.35
N LEU A 410 -15.18 -0.89 -20.37
CA LEU A 410 -14.06 -1.41 -21.16
C LEU A 410 -12.80 -1.62 -20.30
N GLU A 411 -12.49 -0.69 -19.39
CA GLU A 411 -11.36 -0.81 -18.47
C GLU A 411 -11.53 -2.01 -17.51
N ASP A 412 -12.74 -2.20 -16.97
CA ASP A 412 -13.04 -3.32 -16.09
C ASP A 412 -13.10 -4.67 -16.83
N MET A 413 -13.55 -4.69 -18.09
CA MET A 413 -13.48 -5.89 -18.94
C MET A 413 -12.04 -6.30 -19.25
N LEU A 414 -11.11 -5.35 -19.46
CA LEU A 414 -9.67 -5.67 -19.60
C LEU A 414 -9.10 -6.29 -18.31
N LYS A 415 -9.39 -5.70 -17.14
CA LYS A 415 -8.96 -6.23 -15.83
C LYS A 415 -9.50 -7.64 -15.59
N GLU A 416 -10.77 -7.86 -15.91
CA GLU A 416 -11.46 -9.14 -15.71
C GLU A 416 -10.98 -10.21 -16.71
N MET A 417 -10.68 -9.83 -17.96
CA MET A 417 -10.07 -10.73 -18.94
C MET A 417 -8.70 -11.21 -18.44
N LYS A 418 -7.82 -10.30 -18.00
CA LYS A 418 -6.54 -10.67 -17.37
C LYS A 418 -6.72 -11.60 -16.17
N ARG A 419 -7.67 -11.30 -15.28
CA ARG A 419 -7.92 -12.10 -14.06
C ARG A 419 -8.33 -13.55 -14.38
N LYS A 420 -8.93 -13.79 -15.54
CA LYS A 420 -9.36 -15.11 -16.04
C LYS A 420 -8.34 -15.79 -16.95
N ASP A 421 -7.25 -15.11 -17.33
CA ASP A 421 -6.32 -15.56 -18.36
C ASP A 421 -5.15 -16.40 -17.79
N ASP A 422 -5.45 -17.65 -17.41
CA ASP A 422 -4.42 -18.64 -17.10
C ASP A 422 -4.08 -19.51 -18.31
N ILE A 423 -2.91 -19.28 -18.92
CA ILE A 423 -2.36 -20.13 -19.98
C ILE A 423 -1.41 -21.21 -19.47
N LEU A 424 -1.14 -21.32 -18.17
CA LEU A 424 -0.22 -22.32 -17.60
C LEU A 424 -0.58 -23.76 -18.00
N PRO A 425 -1.85 -24.21 -18.00
CA PRO A 425 -2.21 -25.55 -18.49
C PRO A 425 -1.83 -25.77 -19.97
N LYS A 426 -1.91 -24.71 -20.79
CA LYS A 426 -1.54 -24.74 -22.21
C LYS A 426 -0.01 -24.78 -22.38
N LEU A 427 0.73 -24.08 -21.53
CA LEU A 427 2.20 -24.12 -21.47
C LEU A 427 2.78 -25.43 -20.94
N MET A 428 2.06 -26.14 -20.06
CA MET A 428 2.42 -27.48 -19.60
C MET A 428 2.09 -28.57 -20.62
N ALA A 429 1.09 -28.34 -21.49
CA ALA A 429 0.73 -29.25 -22.59
C ALA A 429 1.51 -29.02 -23.89
N SER A 430 2.10 -27.83 -24.09
CA SER A 430 2.83 -27.49 -25.31
C SER A 430 4.24 -28.07 -25.36
N THR A 431 4.47 -28.98 -26.30
CA THR A 431 5.80 -29.45 -26.72
C THR A 431 6.41 -28.63 -27.87
N GLY A 432 5.70 -27.59 -28.33
CA GLY A 432 6.11 -26.71 -29.44
C GLY A 432 6.46 -25.29 -29.02
N SER A 433 6.69 -24.44 -30.03
CA SER A 433 7.01 -23.01 -29.90
C SER A 433 6.01 -22.24 -29.03
N TYR A 434 6.50 -21.64 -27.93
CA TYR A 434 5.68 -20.80 -27.07
C TYR A 434 5.25 -19.48 -27.75
N GLU A 435 6.02 -18.96 -28.72
CA GLU A 435 5.67 -17.76 -29.48
C GLU A 435 4.34 -17.92 -30.25
N ASP A 436 4.11 -19.10 -30.84
CA ASP A 436 2.90 -19.39 -31.61
C ASP A 436 1.67 -19.62 -30.71
N LEU A 437 1.90 -20.03 -29.45
CA LEU A 437 0.88 -20.05 -28.42
C LEU A 437 0.56 -18.62 -27.94
N PHE A 438 1.58 -17.82 -27.60
CA PHE A 438 1.39 -16.43 -27.15
C PHE A 438 0.61 -15.60 -28.17
N ARG A 439 0.95 -15.69 -29.46
CA ARG A 439 0.21 -15.00 -30.54
C ARG A 439 -1.27 -15.38 -30.55
N LYS A 440 -1.59 -16.68 -30.52
CA LYS A 440 -2.98 -17.16 -30.54
C LYS A 440 -3.75 -16.77 -29.28
N GLU A 441 -3.09 -16.76 -28.14
CA GLU A 441 -3.68 -16.38 -26.85
C GLU A 441 -3.85 -14.86 -26.70
N ILE A 442 -3.02 -14.03 -27.34
CA ILE A 442 -3.15 -12.57 -27.30
C ILE A 442 -4.34 -12.07 -28.14
N VAL A 443 -4.68 -12.73 -29.25
CA VAL A 443 -5.78 -12.30 -30.15
C VAL A 443 -7.13 -12.10 -29.45
N LYS A 444 -7.38 -12.75 -28.30
CA LYS A 444 -8.61 -12.51 -27.51
C LYS A 444 -8.74 -11.09 -26.93
N TYR A 445 -7.64 -10.36 -26.81
CA TYR A 445 -7.64 -8.95 -26.40
C TYR A 445 -7.92 -7.99 -27.56
N ASP A 446 -7.75 -8.41 -28.83
CA ASP A 446 -7.84 -7.54 -30.01
C ASP A 446 -9.22 -6.88 -30.13
N HIS A 447 -10.31 -7.64 -29.88
CA HIS A 447 -11.67 -7.10 -29.92
C HIS A 447 -11.91 -5.97 -28.89
N LEU A 448 -11.42 -6.12 -27.65
CA LEU A 448 -11.49 -5.03 -26.65
C LEU A 448 -10.59 -3.84 -27.04
N CYS A 449 -9.47 -4.11 -27.73
CA CYS A 449 -8.61 -3.06 -28.27
C CYS A 449 -9.30 -2.26 -29.38
N GLU A 450 -10.10 -2.92 -30.23
CA GLU A 450 -10.93 -2.30 -31.27
C GLU A 450 -12.09 -1.48 -30.68
N GLU A 451 -12.83 -2.01 -29.70
CA GLU A 451 -13.90 -1.28 -29.01
C GLU A 451 -13.36 -0.02 -28.30
N ILE A 452 -12.15 -0.10 -27.74
CA ILE A 452 -11.45 1.05 -27.14
C ILE A 452 -11.09 2.11 -28.18
N VAL A 453 -10.62 1.72 -29.37
CA VAL A 453 -10.37 2.68 -30.47
C VAL A 453 -11.68 3.33 -30.90
N GLN A 454 -12.74 2.55 -31.12
CA GLN A 454 -14.05 3.06 -31.52
C GLN A 454 -14.66 4.01 -30.47
N ASN A 455 -14.49 3.75 -29.17
CA ASN A 455 -14.94 4.64 -28.09
C ASN A 455 -14.20 6.00 -28.10
N ILE A 456 -12.91 6.01 -28.46
CA ILE A 456 -12.12 7.25 -28.58
C ILE A 456 -12.48 8.01 -29.86
N GLU A 457 -12.59 7.32 -31.01
CA GLU A 457 -13.00 7.95 -32.28
C GLU A 457 -14.41 8.56 -32.18
N ALA A 458 -15.37 7.82 -31.58
CA ALA A 458 -16.72 8.34 -31.33
C ALA A 458 -16.72 9.54 -30.38
N GLN A 459 -15.83 9.55 -29.38
CA GLN A 459 -15.66 10.72 -28.51
C GLN A 459 -15.14 11.94 -29.28
N GLU A 460 -14.12 11.78 -30.14
CA GLU A 460 -13.55 12.92 -30.89
C GLU A 460 -14.58 13.54 -31.84
N GLN A 461 -15.37 12.74 -32.54
CA GLN A 461 -16.46 13.25 -33.38
C GLN A 461 -17.55 13.95 -32.55
N LEU A 462 -17.91 13.40 -31.40
CA LEU A 462 -18.92 14.00 -30.52
C LEU A 462 -18.43 15.30 -29.86
N LEU A 463 -17.14 15.41 -29.50
CA LEU A 463 -16.55 16.65 -28.99
C LEU A 463 -16.52 17.74 -30.06
N LEU A 464 -16.26 17.41 -31.34
CA LEU A 464 -16.37 18.35 -32.45
C LEU A 464 -17.82 18.84 -32.66
N GLN A 465 -18.80 17.95 -32.53
CA GLN A 465 -20.23 18.32 -32.57
C GLN A 465 -20.61 19.23 -31.39
N ILE A 466 -20.17 18.91 -30.18
CA ILE A 466 -20.43 19.70 -28.97
C ILE A 466 -19.79 21.09 -29.09
N GLN A 467 -18.59 21.22 -29.64
CA GLN A 467 -17.96 22.52 -29.92
C GLN A 467 -18.84 23.37 -30.83
N ALA A 468 -19.25 22.86 -31.99
CA ALA A 468 -20.08 23.60 -32.93
C ALA A 468 -21.44 24.03 -32.32
N GLN A 469 -22.08 23.14 -31.54
CA GLN A 469 -23.30 23.46 -30.78
C GLN A 469 -23.06 24.51 -29.68
N ASN A 470 -21.90 24.47 -29.02
CA ASN A 470 -21.53 25.43 -27.97
C ASN A 470 -21.19 26.81 -28.54
N ASP A 471 -20.56 26.87 -29.72
CA ASP A 471 -20.27 28.11 -30.43
C ASP A 471 -21.57 28.82 -30.87
N GLU A 472 -22.55 28.05 -31.39
CA GLU A 472 -23.89 28.56 -31.73
C GLU A 472 -24.66 29.03 -30.47
N PHE A 473 -24.63 28.23 -29.39
CA PHE A 473 -25.18 28.60 -28.09
C PHE A 473 -24.55 29.89 -27.53
N ALA A 474 -23.22 30.00 -27.55
CA ALA A 474 -22.50 31.15 -27.04
C ALA A 474 -22.82 32.44 -27.81
N ALA A 475 -23.02 32.34 -29.13
CA ALA A 475 -23.43 33.47 -29.96
C ALA A 475 -24.87 33.92 -29.69
N ILE A 476 -25.83 32.99 -29.55
CA ILE A 476 -27.26 33.30 -29.35
C ILE A 476 -27.52 33.87 -27.95
N PHE A 477 -26.96 33.26 -26.91
CA PHE A 477 -27.15 33.70 -25.52
C PHE A 477 -26.14 34.79 -25.09
N ASN A 478 -25.32 35.29 -26.02
CA ASN A 478 -24.26 36.29 -25.80
C ASN A 478 -23.40 35.98 -24.57
N LEU A 479 -22.86 34.75 -24.56
CA LEU A 479 -22.23 34.16 -23.38
C LEU A 479 -20.96 34.92 -22.93
N GLU A 480 -20.25 35.60 -23.83
CA GLU A 480 -19.06 36.38 -23.49
C GLU A 480 -19.38 37.65 -22.71
N ASP A 481 -20.41 38.42 -23.08
CA ASP A 481 -20.88 39.56 -22.27
C ASP A 481 -21.41 39.10 -20.89
N TYR A 482 -22.03 37.91 -20.84
CA TYR A 482 -22.40 37.26 -19.59
C TYR A 482 -21.18 36.90 -18.73
N LYS A 483 -20.16 36.26 -19.30
CA LYS A 483 -18.90 35.92 -18.59
C LYS A 483 -18.21 37.17 -18.05
N ALA A 484 -18.06 38.21 -18.87
CA ALA A 484 -17.46 39.48 -18.47
C ALA A 484 -18.26 40.15 -17.34
N SER A 485 -19.60 40.08 -17.38
CA SER A 485 -20.47 40.59 -16.31
C SER A 485 -20.36 39.77 -15.03
N ARG A 486 -20.32 38.42 -15.14
CA ARG A 486 -20.14 37.47 -14.02
C ARG A 486 -18.80 37.70 -13.32
N GLU A 487 -17.71 37.81 -14.07
CA GLU A 487 -16.36 38.06 -13.54
C GLU A 487 -16.26 39.44 -12.86
N LYS A 488 -16.93 40.46 -13.43
CA LYS A 488 -17.04 41.79 -12.80
C LYS A 488 -17.79 41.72 -11.46
N SER A 489 -18.91 41.01 -11.38
CA SER A 489 -19.64 40.82 -10.12
C SER A 489 -18.83 40.03 -9.09
N TYR A 490 -18.08 39.00 -9.50
CA TYR A 490 -17.14 38.30 -8.60
C TYR A 490 -16.11 39.26 -8.01
N LYS A 491 -15.42 40.05 -8.85
CA LYS A 491 -14.42 41.05 -8.39
C LYS A 491 -15.03 42.12 -7.48
N GLN A 492 -16.31 42.46 -7.67
CA GLN A 492 -17.04 43.36 -6.76
C GLN A 492 -17.33 42.70 -5.40
N ILE A 493 -17.75 41.43 -5.38
CA ILE A 493 -17.96 40.66 -4.14
C ILE A 493 -16.62 40.47 -3.39
N GLU A 494 -15.55 40.09 -4.09
CA GLU A 494 -14.20 39.96 -3.52
C GLU A 494 -13.70 41.27 -2.88
N ALA A 495 -13.82 42.39 -3.61
CA ALA A 495 -13.43 43.71 -3.10
C ALA A 495 -14.27 44.14 -1.89
N ALA A 496 -15.58 43.85 -1.91
CA ALA A 496 -16.47 44.13 -0.80
C ALA A 496 -16.13 43.28 0.45
N ILE A 497 -15.84 41.98 0.29
CA ILE A 497 -15.43 41.08 1.38
C ILE A 497 -14.08 41.51 1.95
N ALA A 498 -13.10 41.84 1.10
CA ALA A 498 -11.81 42.35 1.54
C ALA A 498 -11.96 43.64 2.37
N LYS A 499 -12.80 44.57 1.93
CA LYS A 499 -13.03 45.84 2.65
C LYS A 499 -13.85 45.66 3.92
N PHE A 500 -14.83 44.75 3.93
CA PHE A 500 -15.53 44.32 5.14
C PHE A 500 -14.56 43.75 6.18
N ARG A 501 -13.63 42.87 5.77
CA ARG A 501 -12.62 42.26 6.64
C ARG A 501 -11.70 43.30 7.26
N GLU A 502 -11.15 44.20 6.43
CA GLU A 502 -10.31 45.32 6.88
C GLU A 502 -11.04 46.19 7.93
N ILE A 503 -12.30 46.55 7.68
CA ILE A 503 -13.11 47.36 8.60
C ILE A 503 -13.42 46.59 9.89
N LYS A 504 -13.81 45.32 9.82
CA LYS A 504 -14.10 44.46 10.98
C LYS A 504 -12.85 44.30 11.86
N GLU A 505 -11.66 44.15 11.26
CA GLU A 505 -10.39 44.09 11.98
C GLU A 505 -10.08 45.40 12.72
N ASN A 506 -10.17 46.56 12.04
CA ASN A 506 -10.01 47.87 12.67
C ASN A 506 -10.98 48.10 13.85
N ILE A 507 -12.24 47.70 13.73
CA ILE A 507 -13.22 47.78 14.83
C ILE A 507 -12.79 46.85 15.98
N ASN A 508 -12.38 45.61 15.68
CA ASN A 508 -11.92 44.65 16.70
C ASN A 508 -10.68 45.15 17.45
N GLU A 509 -9.76 45.85 16.79
CA GLU A 509 -8.63 46.51 17.46
C GLU A 509 -9.09 47.65 18.36
N GLY A 510 -10.00 48.51 17.91
CA GLY A 510 -10.61 49.56 18.73
C GLY A 510 -11.30 49.01 19.98
N LEU A 511 -12.07 47.93 19.85
CA LEU A 511 -12.72 47.25 20.97
C LEU A 511 -11.69 46.71 21.99
N LYS A 512 -10.63 46.02 21.51
CA LYS A 512 -9.53 45.54 22.37
C LYS A 512 -8.83 46.70 23.10
N PHE A 513 -8.53 47.79 22.39
CA PHE A 513 -7.92 48.98 22.96
C PHE A 513 -8.77 49.58 24.08
N TYR A 514 -10.07 49.79 23.85
CA TYR A 514 -10.94 50.39 24.86
C TYR A 514 -11.18 49.49 26.08
N ILE A 515 -11.15 48.16 25.93
CA ILE A 515 -11.18 47.22 27.06
C ILE A 515 -9.88 47.35 27.88
N THR A 516 -8.71 47.26 27.23
CA THR A 516 -7.40 47.40 27.91
C THR A 516 -7.25 48.77 28.59
N LEU A 517 -7.76 49.83 27.96
CA LEU A 517 -7.78 51.18 28.53
C LEU A 517 -8.74 51.28 29.73
N GLN A 518 -9.87 50.58 29.71
CA GLN A 518 -10.84 50.57 30.82
C GLN A 518 -10.24 49.92 32.07
N ASP A 519 -9.49 48.83 31.93
CA ASP A 519 -8.76 48.20 33.03
C ASP A 519 -7.68 49.13 33.59
N ALA A 520 -6.93 49.83 32.71
CA ALA A 520 -5.91 50.79 33.11
C ALA A 520 -6.50 52.03 33.83
N ILE A 521 -7.66 52.53 33.37
CA ILE A 521 -8.40 53.63 34.00
C ILE A 521 -9.01 53.15 35.34
N THR A 522 -9.52 51.92 35.41
CA THR A 522 -10.01 51.32 36.67
C THR A 522 -8.89 51.19 37.71
N ASN A 523 -7.67 50.82 37.28
CA ASN A 523 -6.52 50.71 38.18
C ASN A 523 -6.10 52.07 38.75
N ILE A 524 -6.01 53.14 37.93
CA ILE A 524 -5.74 54.49 38.46
C ILE A 524 -6.91 55.01 39.31
N LYS A 525 -8.17 54.64 39.01
CA LYS A 525 -9.33 54.97 39.86
C LYS A 525 -9.22 54.36 41.26
N GLN A 526 -8.74 53.11 41.37
CA GLN A 526 -8.47 52.51 42.67
C GLN A 526 -7.36 53.26 43.41
N GLN A 527 -6.21 53.53 42.76
CA GLN A 527 -5.11 54.29 43.36
C GLN A 527 -5.54 55.69 43.84
N CYS A 528 -6.40 56.38 43.08
CA CYS A 528 -6.98 57.66 43.48
C CYS A 528 -7.95 57.52 44.65
N SER A 529 -8.74 56.46 44.69
CA SER A 529 -9.68 56.17 45.79
C SER A 529 -8.94 55.84 47.10
N ASP A 530 -7.89 55.02 47.03
CA ASP A 530 -7.03 54.68 48.18
C ASP A 530 -6.30 55.92 48.72
N PHE A 531 -5.82 56.80 47.82
CA PHE A 531 -5.26 58.10 48.17
C PHE A 531 -6.29 58.97 48.90
N VAL A 532 -7.49 59.16 48.34
CA VAL A 532 -8.56 59.96 48.96
C VAL A 532 -9.01 59.37 50.29
N MET A 533 -9.11 58.04 50.42
CA MET A 533 -9.42 57.38 51.69
C MET A 533 -8.34 57.63 52.76
N THR A 534 -7.06 57.49 52.39
CA THR A 534 -5.92 57.80 53.26
C THR A 534 -5.94 59.27 53.70
N ARG A 535 -6.22 60.18 52.76
CA ARG A 535 -6.33 61.62 53.02
C ARG A 535 -7.54 61.95 53.91
N ASN A 536 -8.64 61.20 53.84
CA ASN A 536 -9.81 61.37 54.70
C ASN A 536 -9.60 60.84 56.12
N ILE A 537 -8.78 59.80 56.31
CA ILE A 537 -8.35 59.33 57.64
C ILE A 537 -7.54 60.44 58.33
N GLN A 538 -6.45 60.88 57.69
CA GLN A 538 -5.61 61.99 58.15
C GLN A 538 -6.39 63.31 58.36
N CYS A 539 -7.47 63.53 57.61
CA CYS A 539 -8.34 64.70 57.77
C CYS A 539 -9.04 64.66 59.14
N ARG A 540 -9.62 63.52 59.51
CA ARG A 540 -10.31 63.34 60.80
C ARG A 540 -9.34 63.41 61.97
N GLU A 541 -8.19 62.74 61.87
CA GLU A 541 -7.12 62.79 62.89
C GLU A 541 -6.67 64.23 63.15
N MET A 542 -6.40 65.01 62.10
CA MET A 542 -6.01 66.41 62.23
C MET A 542 -7.14 67.30 62.78
N ILE A 543 -8.40 67.04 62.44
CA ILE A 543 -9.56 67.75 63.02
C ILE A 543 -9.67 67.45 64.52
N GLU A 544 -9.52 66.19 64.94
CA GLU A 544 -9.50 65.80 66.36
C GLU A 544 -8.35 66.45 67.12
N ASP A 545 -7.13 66.45 66.59
CA ASP A 545 -5.98 67.09 67.25
C ASP A 545 -6.13 68.61 67.34
N VAL A 546 -6.63 69.27 66.29
CA VAL A 546 -6.93 70.71 66.33
C VAL A 546 -8.03 71.02 67.34
N GLN A 547 -9.07 70.18 67.44
CA GLN A 547 -10.11 70.32 68.48
C GLN A 547 -9.56 70.09 69.89
N ARG A 548 -8.69 69.09 70.11
CA ARG A 548 -7.99 68.86 71.39
C ARG A 548 -7.11 70.05 71.78
N GLN A 549 -6.39 70.64 70.84
CA GLN A 549 -5.60 71.87 71.06
C GLN A 549 -6.45 73.12 71.32
N ILE A 550 -7.74 73.13 70.95
CA ILE A 550 -8.67 74.21 71.29
C ILE A 550 -9.28 73.96 72.68
N ALA A 551 -9.72 72.73 72.97
CA ALA A 551 -10.30 72.36 74.26
C ALA A 551 -9.29 72.44 75.42
N GLY A 552 -8.02 72.09 75.17
CA GLY A 552 -6.95 72.17 76.16
C GLY A 552 -6.61 73.59 76.66
N LEU A 553 -7.09 74.63 75.98
CA LEU A 553 -6.91 76.03 76.39
C LEU A 553 -8.00 76.53 77.37
N SER A 554 -9.03 75.72 77.67
CA SER A 554 -10.16 76.13 78.53
C SER A 554 -9.95 75.88 80.03
N PHE A 555 -8.79 75.39 80.47
CA PHE A 555 -8.53 75.00 81.87
C PHE A 555 -7.15 75.45 82.39
N GLN A 556 -6.86 76.76 82.42
CA GLN A 556 -5.99 77.37 83.45
C GLN A 556 -6.00 78.91 83.45
N ASP A 557 -6.83 79.50 84.32
CA ASP A 557 -6.53 80.76 85.02
C ASP A 557 -7.32 80.75 86.35
N GLY A 558 -6.72 81.12 87.49
CA GLY A 558 -7.41 80.91 88.78
C GLY A 558 -6.68 81.08 90.12
N LYS A 559 -5.34 81.06 90.17
CA LYS A 559 -4.52 81.37 91.39
C LYS A 559 -4.64 80.29 92.52
N ASN A 560 -3.85 80.28 93.61
CA ASN A 560 -2.82 81.22 94.08
C ASN A 560 -1.72 80.55 94.95
N THR A 561 -0.52 81.16 95.00
CA THR A 561 0.49 81.20 96.10
C THR A 561 0.84 79.94 96.94
N GLY A 562 2.13 79.58 97.02
CA GLY A 562 2.68 78.89 98.21
C GLY A 562 4.14 78.38 98.16
N ALA A 563 5.02 79.01 98.95
CA ALA A 563 6.19 78.43 99.66
C ALA A 563 7.39 77.73 98.92
N TYR A 564 8.48 78.51 98.77
CA TYR A 564 9.88 78.22 99.20
C TYR A 564 10.83 77.15 98.57
N ASN A 565 12.11 77.59 98.49
CA ASN A 565 13.41 76.88 98.52
C ASN A 565 13.93 75.96 97.38
N TYR A 566 14.77 76.55 96.50
CA TYR A 566 16.26 76.41 96.46
C TYR A 566 16.93 75.15 97.10
N PRO A 567 18.12 74.72 96.61
CA PRO A 567 18.51 74.12 95.31
C PRO A 567 19.09 72.69 95.59
N PRO A 568 20.18 72.12 94.97
CA PRO A 568 20.84 72.31 93.67
C PRO A 568 21.09 70.99 92.86
N VAL A 569 21.65 71.15 91.64
CA VAL A 569 22.58 70.27 90.90
C VAL A 569 22.61 68.75 91.20
N GLY A 570 22.31 67.92 90.19
CA GLY A 570 22.71 66.50 90.17
C GLY A 570 22.26 65.67 88.95
N GLN A 571 23.22 65.21 88.14
CA GLN A 571 23.14 63.90 87.46
C GLN A 571 23.69 62.82 88.44
N PRO A 572 23.58 61.49 88.21
CA PRO A 572 23.08 60.76 87.03
C PRO A 572 22.12 59.57 87.33
N HIS A 573 21.74 58.83 86.27
CA HIS A 573 21.41 57.39 86.25
C HIS A 573 20.34 56.81 87.20
N GLN A 574 19.41 56.02 86.62
CA GLN A 574 18.92 54.81 87.31
C GLN A 574 18.54 53.68 86.35
N THR A 575 18.59 52.45 86.86
CA THR A 575 18.48 51.18 86.12
C THR A 575 17.47 50.23 86.76
N GLN A 576 16.80 49.42 85.94
CA GLN A 576 16.19 48.12 86.26
C GLN A 576 15.03 48.01 87.28
N ARG A 577 13.95 47.31 86.84
CA ARG A 577 13.19 46.27 87.59
C ARG A 577 12.31 46.72 88.79
N SER A 578 11.28 45.98 89.24
CA SER A 578 10.52 44.83 88.68
C SER A 578 9.21 44.57 89.46
N ASN A 579 8.19 44.03 88.75
CA ASN A 579 7.09 43.17 89.27
C ASN A 579 6.22 43.76 90.42
N SER A 580 5.20 43.13 91.01
CA SER A 580 4.55 41.78 90.90
C SER A 580 3.04 41.93 91.23
N GLN A 581 2.08 41.07 90.88
CA GLN A 581 1.98 39.88 90.01
C GLN A 581 0.49 39.84 89.50
N GLN A 582 -0.39 38.83 89.32
CA GLN A 582 -0.51 37.34 89.31
C GLN A 582 -1.91 37.06 88.69
N GLN A 583 -2.34 35.95 88.05
CA GLN A 583 -1.78 34.76 87.38
C GLN A 583 -2.81 34.41 86.25
N THR A 584 -3.00 33.26 85.59
CA THR A 584 -2.55 31.85 85.68
C THR A 584 -1.88 31.42 84.34
N ASP A 585 -1.81 30.11 84.05
CA ASP A 585 -0.90 29.53 83.03
C ASP A 585 -1.55 28.94 81.75
N PRO A 586 -0.76 28.80 80.65
CA PRO A 586 -1.10 28.13 79.40
C PRO A 586 -0.24 26.85 79.11
N GLY A 587 -0.22 26.36 77.86
CA GLY A 587 0.80 25.45 77.29
C GLY A 587 0.89 25.61 75.75
N ASN A 588 2.06 25.92 75.16
CA ASN A 588 3.15 25.03 74.69
C ASN A 588 2.89 24.35 73.31
N MET A 589 3.80 24.32 72.31
CA MET A 589 5.02 25.11 71.96
C MET A 589 5.36 24.89 70.42
N PRO A 590 6.50 25.28 69.79
CA PRO A 590 6.49 25.81 68.39
C PRO A 590 7.44 25.12 67.37
N LEU A 591 7.44 25.57 66.09
CA LEU A 591 8.68 25.84 65.31
C LEU A 591 8.52 26.62 63.96
N SER A 592 9.61 27.29 63.56
CA SER A 592 10.07 27.57 62.17
C SER A 592 9.41 28.64 61.27
N ARG A 593 10.23 29.10 60.28
CA ARG A 593 10.06 30.25 59.37
C ARG A 593 10.74 29.95 58.02
N PRO A 594 10.22 30.42 56.87
CA PRO A 594 11.07 30.75 55.71
C PRO A 594 10.73 32.10 55.03
N GLN A 595 11.53 32.48 54.02
CA GLN A 595 11.35 33.68 53.17
C GLN A 595 11.06 33.31 51.70
N THR A 596 10.71 34.30 50.88
CA THR A 596 10.32 34.20 49.46
C THR A 596 11.47 34.42 48.46
N PRO A 597 11.39 33.87 47.23
CA PRO A 597 12.35 34.09 46.14
C PRO A 597 11.96 35.25 45.19
N TYR A 598 12.92 35.67 44.35
CA TYR A 598 12.78 36.69 43.29
C TYR A 598 12.41 36.09 41.91
N TYR A 599 12.01 36.94 40.97
CA TYR A 599 11.86 36.63 39.53
C TYR A 599 12.34 37.80 38.64
N GLN A 600 12.77 37.52 37.41
CA GLN A 600 13.23 38.50 36.42
C GLN A 600 12.27 38.59 35.20
N PRO A 601 12.26 39.71 34.45
CA PRO A 601 11.47 39.88 33.22
C PRO A 601 12.24 39.49 31.94
N PRO A 602 11.55 39.10 30.85
CA PRO A 602 12.12 38.91 29.51
C PRO A 602 12.02 40.18 28.62
N GLU A 603 12.79 40.22 27.54
CA GLU A 603 12.89 41.36 26.59
C GLU A 603 12.00 41.22 25.34
N GLN A 604 11.83 42.32 24.60
CA GLN A 604 11.26 42.36 23.24
C GLN A 604 12.25 43.01 22.24
N PRO A 605 12.28 42.58 20.96
CA PRO A 605 13.15 43.16 19.95
C PRO A 605 12.62 44.49 19.39
N ALA A 606 13.54 45.38 19.00
CA ALA A 606 13.22 46.73 18.51
C ALA A 606 13.25 46.86 16.98
N MET A 607 12.35 47.68 16.44
CA MET A 607 12.36 48.22 15.07
C MET A 607 12.80 49.69 15.11
N SER A 608 13.48 50.15 14.06
CA SER A 608 13.85 51.55 13.82
C SER A 608 13.90 51.84 12.32
N GLY A 609 13.61 53.07 11.91
CA GLY A 609 13.74 53.50 10.52
C GLY A 609 13.77 55.02 10.37
N TYR A 610 14.24 55.50 9.21
CA TYR A 610 13.98 56.80 8.58
C TYR A 610 14.46 56.73 7.11
N ALA A 611 14.19 57.76 6.28
CA ALA A 611 14.14 57.63 4.82
C ALA A 611 15.04 58.60 4.01
N HIS A 612 14.97 58.46 2.67
CA HIS A 612 15.57 59.29 1.60
C HIS A 612 17.07 59.05 1.26
N PRO A 613 17.55 59.36 0.03
CA PRO A 613 16.94 59.17 -1.31
C PRO A 613 17.88 58.42 -2.33
N PRO A 614 17.43 58.07 -3.55
CA PRO A 614 18.19 57.30 -4.58
C PRO A 614 18.77 58.21 -5.71
N PRO A 615 19.38 57.71 -6.82
CA PRO A 615 19.81 56.35 -7.24
C PRO A 615 21.37 56.34 -7.42
N PRO A 616 22.11 55.89 -8.49
CA PRO A 616 21.86 54.97 -9.63
C PRO A 616 23.02 53.98 -10.01
N TYR A 617 22.81 53.22 -11.11
CA TYR A 617 23.77 52.49 -12.00
C TYR A 617 24.78 51.47 -11.43
N GLY A 618 24.77 50.23 -11.98
CA GLY A 618 25.91 49.29 -11.87
C GLY A 618 25.59 47.78 -12.00
N SER A 619 25.49 47.28 -13.24
CA SER A 619 25.67 45.85 -13.60
C SER A 619 26.88 45.77 -14.58
N PRO A 620 27.55 44.62 -14.89
CA PRO A 620 27.01 43.24 -15.00
C PRO A 620 27.97 42.06 -14.62
N GLN A 621 27.54 40.79 -14.83
CA GLN A 621 28.26 39.57 -15.37
C GLN A 621 29.71 39.17 -14.88
N GLN A 622 30.28 37.95 -15.02
CA GLN A 622 29.93 36.57 -15.47
C GLN A 622 30.93 35.52 -14.80
N PRO A 623 31.05 34.20 -15.14
CA PRO A 623 31.50 33.17 -14.17
C PRO A 623 32.87 32.43 -14.43
N PRO A 624 33.00 31.07 -14.60
CA PRO A 624 34.12 30.27 -14.05
C PRO A 624 35.29 30.01 -15.04
N PRO A 625 36.36 29.23 -14.71
CA PRO A 625 36.40 27.78 -15.08
C PRO A 625 37.23 26.86 -14.12
N PRO A 626 38.04 25.82 -14.51
CA PRO A 626 37.71 24.40 -14.22
C PRO A 626 38.86 23.52 -13.63
N TYR A 627 38.67 22.18 -13.50
CA TYR A 627 39.65 21.11 -13.88
C TYR A 627 39.04 19.67 -13.76
N HIS A 628 39.83 18.61 -13.97
CA HIS A 628 39.42 17.29 -14.51
C HIS A 628 39.85 16.05 -13.69
N VAL A 629 38.93 15.06 -13.48
CA VAL A 629 39.04 13.56 -13.35
C VAL A 629 40.20 12.88 -12.53
N PRO A 630 40.19 11.55 -12.19
CA PRO A 630 39.22 10.46 -12.47
C PRO A 630 38.76 9.57 -11.28
N ALA A 631 37.66 8.84 -11.52
CA ALA A 631 37.33 7.45 -11.10
C ALA A 631 37.70 6.89 -9.70
N ALA A 632 36.65 6.55 -8.93
CA ALA A 632 36.60 5.39 -8.02
C ALA A 632 35.15 4.85 -7.97
N GLY A 633 34.96 3.52 -7.90
CA GLY A 633 33.62 2.89 -7.89
C GLY A 633 33.12 2.56 -6.46
N PRO A 634 31.80 2.60 -6.19
CA PRO A 634 31.24 2.28 -4.87
C PRO A 634 31.02 0.76 -4.66
N PRO A 635 31.05 0.24 -3.42
CA PRO A 635 30.84 -1.18 -3.13
C PRO A 635 29.36 -1.60 -2.95
N TYR A 636 29.12 -2.91 -2.88
CA TYR A 636 27.82 -3.51 -2.56
C TYR A 636 27.30 -3.14 -1.15
N PRO A 637 25.99 -2.88 -0.97
CA PRO A 637 25.33 -2.88 0.33
C PRO A 637 24.91 -4.30 0.80
N PRO A 638 24.76 -4.53 2.12
CA PRO A 638 24.37 -5.83 2.68
C PRO A 638 22.84 -6.10 2.62
N PRO A 639 22.39 -7.36 2.77
CA PRO A 639 20.98 -7.72 2.61
C PRO A 639 20.09 -7.27 3.78
N GLN A 640 19.01 -6.55 3.48
CA GLN A 640 17.95 -6.25 4.44
C GLN A 640 16.98 -7.42 4.62
N HIS A 641 16.30 -7.45 5.77
CA HIS A 641 15.38 -8.52 6.16
C HIS A 641 13.99 -8.36 5.54
N GLN A 642 13.24 -9.46 5.51
CA GLN A 642 11.85 -9.49 5.05
C GLN A 642 10.96 -8.52 5.86
N GLN A 643 10.14 -7.74 5.15
CA GLN A 643 8.92 -7.15 5.70
C GLN A 643 7.71 -7.74 4.98
N GLN A 644 6.57 -7.77 5.68
CA GLN A 644 5.30 -8.27 5.16
C GLN A 644 4.72 -7.29 4.11
N PRO A 645 3.92 -7.77 3.13
CA PRO A 645 3.32 -6.89 2.12
C PRO A 645 2.36 -5.88 2.77
N ALA A 646 2.52 -4.61 2.40
CA ALA A 646 1.61 -3.54 2.80
C ALA A 646 0.25 -3.68 2.09
N VAL A 647 -0.82 -3.22 2.75
CA VAL A 647 -2.18 -3.28 2.21
C VAL A 647 -2.31 -2.39 0.98
N SER A 648 -2.79 -2.98 -0.12
CA SER A 648 -3.08 -2.30 -1.39
C SER A 648 -4.00 -1.10 -1.16
N HIS A 649 -3.49 0.10 -1.40
CA HIS A 649 -4.30 1.31 -1.40
C HIS A 649 -5.07 1.38 -2.71
N GLU A 650 -6.39 1.28 -2.59
CA GLU A 650 -7.34 1.23 -3.69
C GLU A 650 -7.45 2.64 -4.31
N TYR A 651 -6.90 2.81 -5.51
CA TYR A 651 -6.95 4.08 -6.27
C TYR A 651 -8.34 4.30 -6.88
N GLY A 652 -9.33 4.51 -6.01
CA GLY A 652 -10.68 4.90 -6.40
C GLY A 652 -10.67 6.31 -6.98
N GLN A 653 -10.81 6.41 -8.31
CA GLN A 653 -11.17 7.67 -8.98
C GLN A 653 -12.48 8.20 -8.37
N PRO A 654 -12.56 9.47 -7.93
CA PRO A 654 -13.82 10.04 -7.49
C PRO A 654 -14.78 10.14 -8.68
N ALA A 655 -16.00 9.63 -8.51
CA ALA A 655 -17.04 9.70 -9.53
C ALA A 655 -17.41 11.16 -9.85
N TYR A 656 -17.67 11.44 -11.13
CA TYR A 656 -18.07 12.77 -11.61
C TYR A 656 -19.33 13.28 -10.86
N PRO A 657 -19.32 14.52 -10.33
CA PRO A 657 -20.50 15.12 -9.71
C PRO A 657 -21.48 15.61 -10.79
N GLY A 658 -22.33 14.71 -11.29
CA GLY A 658 -23.37 14.99 -12.28
C GLY A 658 -24.79 14.76 -11.75
N TRP A 659 -25.64 15.79 -11.87
CA TRP A 659 -27.11 15.77 -11.91
C TRP A 659 -27.88 14.73 -11.05
N ARG A 660 -28.47 15.22 -9.96
CA ARG A 660 -29.57 14.56 -9.22
C ARG A 660 -30.80 15.48 -9.18
N GLY A 661 -31.64 15.38 -10.22
CA GLY A 661 -32.96 16.03 -10.22
C GLY A 661 -33.93 15.39 -9.21
N PRO A 662 -34.87 16.15 -8.61
CA PRO A 662 -35.72 15.65 -7.53
C PRO A 662 -36.85 14.75 -8.04
N TYR A 663 -36.92 13.52 -7.54
CA TYR A 663 -38.07 12.63 -7.77
C TYR A 663 -38.66 12.08 -6.47
N TYR A 664 -39.96 11.79 -6.55
CA TYR A 664 -40.88 11.50 -5.46
C TYR A 664 -40.54 10.19 -4.72
N ASN A 665 -40.68 10.18 -3.40
CA ASN A 665 -40.30 9.04 -2.53
C ASN A 665 -41.52 8.24 -2.04
N PRO A 666 -41.66 6.94 -2.39
CA PRO A 666 -42.56 6.00 -1.74
C PRO A 666 -41.82 5.05 -0.77
N HIS A 667 -42.42 4.77 0.39
CA HIS A 667 -41.80 4.02 1.47
C HIS A 667 -41.41 2.56 1.13
N GLY A 668 -40.23 2.13 1.60
CA GLY A 668 -39.81 0.72 1.71
C GLY A 668 -39.20 0.43 3.08
N GLN A 669 -39.44 -0.76 3.64
CA GLN A 669 -39.08 -1.11 5.02
C GLN A 669 -37.68 -1.77 5.14
N GLN A 670 -36.98 -1.52 6.26
CA GLN A 670 -35.78 -2.28 6.64
C GLN A 670 -36.14 -3.59 7.39
N PRO A 671 -35.38 -4.67 7.17
CA PRO A 671 -35.13 -5.71 8.16
C PRO A 671 -33.82 -5.45 8.93
N GLY A 672 -33.83 -5.66 10.25
CA GLY A 672 -32.70 -5.37 11.15
C GLY A 672 -31.64 -6.46 11.27
N SER A 673 -30.54 -6.13 11.94
CA SER A 673 -29.37 -6.99 12.17
C SER A 673 -29.56 -8.02 13.30
N VAL A 674 -28.89 -9.18 13.18
CA VAL A 674 -28.83 -10.23 14.21
C VAL A 674 -27.38 -10.75 14.33
N PRO A 675 -26.78 -10.86 15.53
CA PRO A 675 -25.38 -11.27 15.71
C PRO A 675 -25.18 -12.80 15.70
N ARG A 676 -23.95 -13.25 15.39
CA ARG A 676 -23.52 -14.67 15.44
C ARG A 676 -22.78 -15.01 16.74
N PRO A 677 -22.99 -16.20 17.34
CA PRO A 677 -22.14 -16.76 18.40
C PRO A 677 -20.88 -17.47 17.83
N PRO A 678 -19.83 -17.70 18.64
CA PRO A 678 -18.57 -18.32 18.22
C PRO A 678 -18.58 -19.86 18.31
N TYR A 679 -17.61 -20.50 17.64
CA TYR A 679 -17.34 -21.94 17.72
C TYR A 679 -15.93 -22.22 18.23
N THR A 680 -15.80 -23.28 19.05
CA THR A 680 -14.53 -23.92 19.42
C THR A 680 -14.64 -25.45 19.25
N VAL A 681 -13.48 -26.11 19.20
CA VAL A 681 -13.23 -27.51 18.76
C VAL A 681 -12.62 -28.27 19.95
N PRO A 682 -12.98 -29.53 20.29
CA PRO A 682 -12.49 -30.72 19.53
C PRO A 682 -13.39 -31.99 19.49
N SER A 683 -12.90 -33.00 18.75
CA SER A 683 -13.45 -34.37 18.60
C SER A 683 -12.92 -35.33 19.70
N PRO A 684 -13.53 -36.52 19.94
CA PRO A 684 -13.01 -37.74 19.27
C PRO A 684 -13.99 -38.93 19.05
N TYR A 685 -13.94 -39.54 17.83
CA TYR A 685 -14.06 -41.00 17.52
C TYR A 685 -15.33 -41.83 17.95
N PRO A 686 -15.53 -43.11 17.51
CA PRO A 686 -16.87 -43.66 17.21
C PRO A 686 -17.24 -44.96 17.99
N PRO A 687 -18.41 -45.56 17.70
CA PRO A 687 -18.38 -46.92 17.11
C PRO A 687 -19.48 -47.25 16.07
N HIS A 688 -19.30 -48.44 15.45
CA HIS A 688 -20.18 -49.27 14.60
C HIS A 688 -21.72 -49.13 14.81
N GLN A 689 -22.61 -49.39 13.84
CA GLN A 689 -22.80 -50.67 13.14
C GLN A 689 -23.55 -50.62 11.76
N SER A 690 -23.24 -51.64 10.95
CA SER A 690 -24.05 -52.42 9.98
C SER A 690 -25.47 -52.00 9.56
N GLY A 691 -25.74 -52.03 8.24
CA GLY A 691 -27.10 -52.05 7.67
C GLY A 691 -27.16 -52.31 6.16
N TYR A 692 -27.63 -53.51 5.75
CA TYR A 692 -28.01 -53.84 4.36
C TYR A 692 -29.22 -52.98 3.90
N TYR A 693 -29.50 -52.70 2.61
CA TYR A 693 -29.84 -53.69 1.58
C TYR A 693 -30.08 -53.03 0.20
N LYS A 694 -29.78 -53.75 -0.91
CA LYS A 694 -30.29 -53.57 -2.30
C LYS A 694 -29.93 -52.24 -3.01
N GLN A 695 -29.93 -52.20 -4.35
CA GLN A 695 -30.32 -53.21 -5.34
C GLN A 695 -29.25 -53.39 -6.43
#